data_AF-A0A2H3AU54-F1
#
_entry.id   AF-A0A2H3AU54-F1
#
_cell.length_a   1.000
_cell.length_b   1.000
_cell.length_c   1.000
_cell.angle_alpha   90.00
_cell.angle_beta   90.00
_cell.angle_gamma   90.00
#
_symmetry.space_group_name_H-M   'P 1'
#
loop_
_entity.id
_entity.type
_entity.pdbx_description
1 polymer ?
#
loop_
_entity_poly.entity_id
_entity_poly.type
_entity_poly.pdbx_seq_one_letter_code
_entity_poly.pdbx_strand_id
1 'polypeptide(L)'
;MLVQDRYQVFLHVIWEWHHVRMLKRHGRGNDPTGAKGTGHGECVVRCLACPWPGVNMGPEKSLKDVNWDTLDNANFRLIRLNVSNDICDPGLNHGYAFFVEETAFQQHLKDFADRLPCETNTCNNHDAIKLSALRGKGTAASGVGAIVCARHDMWRPCSVTDLHKGEDYLHMDYCVLSSLQHDTPCDIWGVNFWERVGIYGGDLVPVQTPDNITFLVPKFHLAAHIEKCQRTHSFNKTPGVGQTDGEAPERTWASSNLIASSTKEMGPGSQRDTLDDHFNDHNWRKVITFVVILLRRIKDTVPECASSKDSFDVFCERLSSDNLGTVSRWTQEIEAWETGQSAENPFEWRVKVLTVTSVWLCLAEEESKKLTGTTPTSLHSSITMISIPMFDYRFELQCNSKGLGSHVTDLQWAKLLERGNQLQRDIEHWTDIQHVYIPQVWVIRAKHERSRAGEQIAPWELDLLMPSALLRDHCTDVESELMEFEWDFHVAQAEESLDELRRKIILETYVLDYKKAYGHGQRQGTKSAKLLKNCQASKTRCIATYQHARSAMEALSSCITRLGWRAVYQPLDSDDARLALTNNAEALRLEWLNSRARAQHWAEECLLLQEEMQPEQWKKCVEMSVEGMNGGARAFALRQSSLRMAMHDNCAESWSSMLEWLTLGLVPDRDIEMRDGNSET
;
A
#
# COMPACT_ATOMS: atom_id res chain seq x y z
N MET A 1 58.46 -16.55 -15.43
CA MET A 1 58.11 -16.78 -14.02
C MET A 1 56.62 -16.57 -13.89
N LEU A 2 55.83 -17.64 -13.72
CA LEU A 2 54.42 -17.50 -13.38
C LEU A 2 54.35 -17.05 -11.91
N VAL A 3 53.76 -15.88 -11.67
CA VAL A 3 53.51 -15.39 -10.31
C VAL A 3 52.56 -16.39 -9.63
N GLN A 4 52.90 -16.83 -8.42
CA GLN A 4 52.06 -17.75 -7.65
C GLN A 4 50.71 -17.08 -7.40
N ASP A 5 49.62 -17.78 -7.69
CA ASP A 5 48.28 -17.28 -7.41
C ASP A 5 48.10 -17.11 -5.88
N ARG A 6 47.80 -15.88 -5.47
CA ARG A 6 47.57 -15.49 -4.07
C ARG A 6 46.13 -15.07 -3.82
N TYR A 7 45.23 -15.30 -4.77
CA TYR A 7 43.83 -14.86 -4.69
C TYR A 7 43.14 -15.40 -3.43
N GLN A 8 43.23 -16.70 -3.16
CA GLN A 8 42.62 -17.31 -1.97
C GLN A 8 43.20 -16.76 -0.67
N VAL A 9 44.52 -16.54 -0.61
CA VAL A 9 45.16 -15.92 0.56
C VAL A 9 44.66 -14.50 0.76
N PHE A 10 44.48 -13.74 -0.32
CA PHE A 10 43.95 -12.38 -0.25
C PHE A 10 42.49 -12.36 0.21
N LEU A 11 41.65 -13.30 -0.24
CA LEU A 11 40.27 -13.44 0.24
C LEU A 11 40.21 -13.69 1.75
N HIS A 12 41.03 -14.62 2.27
CA HIS A 12 41.11 -14.86 3.71
C HIS A 12 41.58 -13.62 4.49
N VAL A 13 42.61 -12.92 4.00
CA VAL A 13 43.12 -11.70 4.64
C VAL A 13 42.04 -10.61 4.67
N ILE A 14 41.29 -10.42 3.58
CA ILE A 14 40.20 -9.45 3.53
C ILE A 14 39.09 -9.82 4.51
N TRP A 15 38.73 -11.10 4.56
CA TRP A 15 37.70 -11.61 5.46
C TRP A 15 38.06 -11.39 6.93
N GLU A 16 39.26 -11.80 7.35
CA GLU A 16 39.78 -11.52 8.70
C GLU A 16 39.87 -10.02 8.98
N TRP A 17 40.30 -9.23 7.98
CA TRP A 17 40.42 -7.78 8.14
C TRP A 17 39.05 -7.14 8.38
N HIS A 18 37.99 -7.50 7.63
CA HIS A 18 36.64 -6.99 7.87
C HIS A 18 36.16 -7.31 9.29
N HIS A 19 36.33 -8.55 9.74
CA HIS A 19 35.94 -8.97 11.09
C HIS A 19 36.68 -8.16 12.18
N VAL A 20 38.00 -8.04 12.08
CA VAL A 20 38.80 -7.25 13.04
C VAL A 20 38.43 -5.77 13.00
N ARG A 21 38.12 -5.22 11.83
CA ARG A 21 37.67 -3.82 11.67
C ARG A 21 36.31 -3.59 12.33
N MET A 22 35.38 -4.52 12.20
CA MET A 22 34.08 -4.49 12.86
C MET A 22 34.24 -4.50 14.38
N LEU A 23 35.00 -5.46 14.94
CA LEU A 23 35.28 -5.55 16.38
C LEU A 23 35.94 -4.28 16.90
N LYS A 24 36.90 -3.73 16.14
CA LYS A 24 37.58 -2.48 16.47
C LYS A 24 36.59 -1.31 16.52
N ARG A 25 35.71 -1.17 15.52
CA ARG A 25 34.70 -0.10 15.46
C ARG A 25 33.81 -0.09 16.71
N HIS A 26 33.42 -1.27 17.18
CA HIS A 26 32.54 -1.43 18.35
C HIS A 26 33.31 -1.58 19.67
N GLY A 27 34.62 -1.30 19.67
CA GLY A 27 35.44 -1.25 20.87
C GLY A 27 35.65 -2.59 21.57
N ARG A 28 35.38 -3.73 20.92
CA ARG A 28 35.46 -5.07 21.55
C ARG A 28 36.88 -5.45 22.01
N GLY A 29 37.91 -4.85 21.40
CA GLY A 29 39.30 -5.00 21.86
C GLY A 29 39.60 -4.30 23.19
N ASN A 30 38.67 -3.48 23.70
CA ASN A 30 38.78 -2.79 24.98
C ASN A 30 37.91 -3.43 26.07
N ASP A 31 37.06 -4.38 25.68
CA ASP A 31 36.27 -5.17 26.62
C ASP A 31 37.20 -6.15 27.36
N PRO A 32 37.16 -6.25 28.70
CA PRO A 32 37.95 -7.20 29.46
C PRO A 32 37.76 -8.67 29.02
N THR A 33 36.61 -9.00 28.45
CA THR A 33 36.29 -10.33 27.89
C THR A 33 36.82 -10.52 26.46
N GLY A 34 37.30 -9.44 25.83
CA GLY A 34 37.81 -9.40 24.48
C GLY A 34 36.75 -9.74 23.42
N ALA A 35 37.19 -10.11 22.22
CA ALA A 35 36.29 -10.47 21.12
C ALA A 35 35.34 -11.64 21.46
N LYS A 36 35.77 -12.57 22.34
CA LYS A 36 35.01 -13.76 22.72
C LYS A 36 33.80 -13.47 23.60
N GLY A 37 33.77 -12.34 24.29
CA GLY A 37 32.60 -11.94 25.08
C GLY A 37 31.65 -11.01 24.34
N THR A 38 31.84 -10.82 23.03
CA THR A 38 30.91 -10.05 22.20
C THR A 38 29.57 -10.77 22.18
N GLY A 39 28.53 -10.09 22.66
CA GLY A 39 27.16 -10.59 22.62
C GLY A 39 26.52 -10.48 21.23
N HIS A 40 25.37 -11.12 21.07
CA HIS A 40 24.59 -11.01 19.84
C HIS A 40 24.17 -9.56 19.58
N GLY A 41 24.32 -9.10 18.33
CA GLY A 41 23.91 -7.75 17.91
C GLY A 41 24.73 -6.58 18.47
N GLU A 42 25.82 -6.82 19.22
CA GLU A 42 26.64 -5.75 19.82
C GLU A 42 27.53 -5.01 18.82
N CYS A 43 27.79 -5.61 17.66
CA CYS A 43 28.60 -5.05 16.58
C CYS A 43 27.76 -4.42 15.45
N VAL A 44 26.68 -3.72 15.83
CA VAL A 44 25.83 -2.98 14.91
C VAL A 44 25.90 -1.48 15.17
N VAL A 45 26.10 -0.71 14.10
CA VAL A 45 25.82 0.74 14.12
C VAL A 45 24.31 0.94 14.24
N ARG A 46 23.83 1.20 15.47
CA ARG A 46 22.41 1.43 15.76
C ARG A 46 21.89 2.73 15.15
N CYS A 47 20.59 2.79 14.89
CA CYS A 47 19.92 4.02 14.48
C CYS A 47 19.85 4.99 15.66
N LEU A 48 20.44 6.17 15.50
CA LEU A 48 20.53 7.16 16.58
C LEU A 48 19.31 8.08 16.66
N ALA A 49 18.50 8.12 15.61
CA ALA A 49 17.25 8.88 15.56
C ALA A 49 16.05 8.07 16.07
N CYS A 50 16.13 6.73 16.06
CA CYS A 50 15.13 5.91 16.74
C CYS A 50 15.16 6.22 18.25
N PRO A 51 14.01 6.29 18.92
CA PRO A 51 13.95 6.42 20.37
C PRO A 51 14.70 5.24 21.04
N TRP A 52 15.26 5.46 22.23
CA TRP A 52 16.00 4.50 23.04
C TRP A 52 15.95 4.98 24.50
N PRO A 53 15.30 4.23 25.41
CA PRO A 53 15.22 4.57 26.83
C PRO A 53 16.60 4.77 27.43
N GLY A 54 16.76 5.87 28.16
CA GLY A 54 18.05 6.16 28.77
C GLY A 54 19.17 6.34 27.75
N VAL A 55 18.89 6.62 26.48
CA VAL A 55 19.89 7.09 25.51
C VAL A 55 19.47 8.43 24.93
N ASN A 56 18.34 8.46 24.22
CA ASN A 56 17.80 9.66 23.58
C ASN A 56 16.33 9.92 23.88
N MET A 57 15.74 9.17 24.82
CA MET A 57 14.43 9.47 25.38
C MET A 57 14.56 10.23 26.70
N GLY A 58 13.66 11.19 26.93
CA GLY A 58 13.53 11.88 28.22
C GLY A 58 13.26 10.89 29.36
N PRO A 59 13.75 11.15 30.59
CA PRO A 59 13.63 10.22 31.72
C PRO A 59 12.18 9.92 32.11
N GLU A 60 11.24 10.78 31.75
CA GLU A 60 9.80 10.61 31.93
C GLU A 60 9.12 9.76 30.85
N LYS A 61 9.78 9.51 29.71
CA LYS A 61 9.23 8.75 28.58
C LYS A 61 9.63 7.28 28.68
N SER A 62 8.65 6.39 28.48
CA SER A 62 8.83 4.94 28.42
C SER A 62 8.70 4.42 26.99
N LEU A 63 9.09 3.16 26.78
CA LEU A 63 8.89 2.45 25.51
C LEU A 63 7.43 2.39 25.04
N LYS A 64 6.47 2.63 25.92
CA LYS A 64 5.03 2.66 25.58
C LYS A 64 4.58 4.00 24.99
N ASP A 65 5.42 5.03 25.12
CA ASP A 65 5.09 6.40 24.74
C ASP A 65 5.65 6.78 23.36
N VAL A 66 6.27 5.83 22.64
CA VAL A 66 6.88 6.09 21.33
C VAL A 66 6.68 4.90 20.40
N ASN A 67 6.34 5.20 19.14
CA ASN A 67 6.19 4.21 18.10
C ASN A 67 7.54 3.89 17.44
N TRP A 68 7.75 2.62 17.10
CA TRP A 68 8.93 2.15 16.38
C TRP A 68 8.50 1.52 15.06
N ASP A 69 8.57 2.27 13.98
CA ASP A 69 8.24 1.69 12.68
C ASP A 69 9.34 0.70 12.26
N THR A 70 9.09 -0.60 12.41
CA THR A 70 9.93 -1.67 11.85
C THR A 70 9.24 -2.36 10.71
N LEU A 71 10.00 -2.79 9.71
CA LEU A 71 9.44 -3.49 8.57
C LEU A 71 10.29 -4.68 8.18
N ASP A 72 9.59 -5.74 7.83
CA ASP A 72 10.13 -6.96 7.30
C ASP A 72 10.01 -7.05 5.79
N ASN A 73 11.00 -7.69 5.18
CA ASN A 73 10.93 -8.02 3.76
C ASN A 73 11.94 -9.13 3.43
N ALA A 74 11.73 -9.77 2.29
CA ALA A 74 12.62 -10.75 1.71
C ALA A 74 13.29 -10.23 0.43
N ASN A 75 14.59 -10.49 0.29
CA ASN A 75 15.36 -10.17 -0.90
C ASN A 75 15.84 -11.43 -1.63
N PHE A 76 15.20 -11.73 -2.75
CA PHE A 76 15.52 -12.89 -3.61
C PHE A 76 16.62 -12.64 -4.65
N ARG A 77 17.34 -11.51 -4.56
CA ARG A 77 18.56 -11.28 -5.35
C ARG A 77 19.82 -11.68 -4.60
N LEU A 78 19.81 -11.62 -3.27
CA LEU A 78 20.88 -12.09 -2.39
C LEU A 78 20.87 -13.63 -2.27
N ILE A 79 20.99 -14.29 -3.41
CA ILE A 79 21.03 -15.76 -3.52
C ILE A 79 22.42 -16.25 -3.14
N ARG A 80 22.52 -17.39 -2.46
CA ARG A 80 23.78 -18.13 -2.26
C ARG A 80 23.77 -19.46 -2.99
N LEU A 81 24.79 -19.74 -3.80
CA LEU A 81 24.96 -21.04 -4.42
C LEU A 81 25.41 -22.09 -3.41
N ASN A 82 25.06 -23.35 -3.66
CA ASN A 82 25.49 -24.47 -2.84
C ASN A 82 26.93 -24.91 -3.20
N VAL A 83 27.90 -24.07 -2.84
CA VAL A 83 29.33 -24.25 -3.18
C VAL A 83 30.19 -24.70 -1.99
N SER A 84 29.71 -24.53 -0.76
CA SER A 84 30.42 -24.86 0.49
C SER A 84 29.45 -25.07 1.66
N ASN A 85 29.96 -25.33 2.85
CA ASN A 85 29.23 -25.51 4.11
C ASN A 85 29.98 -24.83 5.28
N ASP A 86 29.31 -24.66 6.42
CA ASP A 86 29.86 -23.97 7.61
C ASP A 86 31.06 -24.69 8.26
N ILE A 87 31.36 -25.94 7.90
CA ILE A 87 32.59 -26.63 8.35
C ILE A 87 33.80 -26.14 7.56
N CYS A 88 33.62 -25.94 6.24
CA CYS A 88 34.69 -25.50 5.35
C CYS A 88 34.84 -23.98 5.29
N ASP A 89 33.76 -23.24 5.53
CA ASP A 89 33.72 -21.77 5.54
C ASP A 89 32.84 -21.30 6.72
N PRO A 90 33.33 -21.43 7.96
CA PRO A 90 32.60 -21.00 9.16
C PRO A 90 32.55 -19.47 9.21
N GLY A 91 31.44 -18.86 9.61
CA GLY A 91 31.40 -17.41 9.85
C GLY A 91 32.26 -17.00 11.05
N LEU A 92 32.86 -15.81 11.02
CA LEU A 92 33.58 -15.22 12.16
C LEU A 92 32.65 -14.42 13.06
N ASN A 93 31.55 -13.87 12.51
CA ASN A 93 30.69 -12.98 13.27
C ASN A 93 29.72 -13.68 14.21
N HIS A 94 29.44 -14.99 14.14
CA HIS A 94 28.63 -15.75 15.13
C HIS A 94 27.43 -15.01 15.77
N GLY A 95 26.67 -14.22 15.00
CA GLY A 95 25.55 -13.41 15.52
C GLY A 95 25.90 -12.05 16.15
N TYR A 96 27.16 -11.60 16.11
CA TYR A 96 27.60 -10.32 16.68
C TYR A 96 26.99 -9.10 15.99
N ALA A 97 26.50 -9.22 14.74
CA ALA A 97 26.05 -8.10 13.91
C ALA A 97 24.58 -8.23 13.48
N PHE A 98 24.29 -8.29 12.17
CA PHE A 98 22.92 -8.26 11.63
C PHE A 98 22.37 -9.65 11.41
N PHE A 99 23.18 -10.57 10.90
CA PHE A 99 22.78 -11.98 10.84
C PHE A 99 22.55 -12.53 12.24
N VAL A 100 21.48 -13.32 12.38
CA VAL A 100 21.21 -14.07 13.61
C VAL A 100 22.30 -15.11 13.89
N GLU A 101 22.38 -15.60 15.12
CA GLU A 101 23.26 -16.72 15.43
C GLU A 101 22.77 -17.99 14.72
N GLU A 102 23.62 -18.55 13.88
CA GLU A 102 23.25 -19.59 12.91
C GLU A 102 22.85 -20.90 13.58
N THR A 103 23.51 -21.31 14.67
CA THR A 103 23.22 -22.61 15.28
C THR A 103 21.85 -22.64 15.96
N ALA A 104 21.50 -21.57 16.68
CA ALA A 104 20.18 -21.36 17.27
C ALA A 104 19.10 -21.24 16.20
N PHE A 105 19.38 -20.52 15.10
CA PHE A 105 18.44 -20.40 13.99
C PHE A 105 18.16 -21.76 13.33
N GLN A 106 19.20 -22.52 12.99
CA GLN A 106 19.03 -23.85 12.39
C GLN A 106 18.33 -24.83 13.33
N GLN A 107 18.52 -24.68 14.65
CA GLN A 107 17.78 -25.46 15.64
C GLN A 107 16.29 -25.09 15.65
N HIS A 108 15.97 -23.80 15.63
CA HIS A 108 14.59 -23.32 15.51
C HIS A 108 13.89 -23.88 14.25
N LEU A 109 14.55 -23.83 13.10
CA LEU A 109 13.99 -24.39 11.86
C LEU A 109 13.66 -25.88 12.01
N LYS A 110 14.54 -26.66 12.64
CA LYS A 110 14.32 -28.11 12.87
C LYS A 110 13.19 -28.38 13.84
N ASP A 111 13.08 -27.59 14.90
CA ASP A 111 12.12 -27.83 15.96
C ASP A 111 10.69 -27.51 15.52
N PHE A 112 10.50 -26.55 14.62
CA PHE A 112 9.18 -26.00 14.26
C PHE A 112 8.74 -26.21 12.81
N ALA A 113 9.59 -26.75 11.92
CA ALA A 113 9.24 -26.97 10.51
C ALA A 113 7.90 -27.71 10.30
N ASP A 114 7.60 -28.71 11.13
CA ASP A 114 6.38 -29.53 11.03
C ASP A 114 5.27 -29.11 12.01
N ARG A 115 5.47 -28.03 12.79
CA ARG A 115 4.54 -27.59 13.85
C ARG A 115 3.68 -26.40 13.45
N LEU A 116 4.10 -25.64 12.45
CA LEU A 116 3.34 -24.48 12.00
C LEU A 116 2.17 -24.87 11.09
N PRO A 117 0.99 -24.24 11.27
CA PRO A 117 -0.14 -24.48 10.40
C PRO A 117 0.16 -23.98 8.98
N CYS A 118 -0.40 -24.69 7.98
CA CYS A 118 -0.39 -24.20 6.60
C CYS A 118 -1.40 -23.06 6.48
N GLU A 119 -0.91 -21.83 6.41
CA GLU A 119 -1.76 -20.64 6.26
C GLU A 119 -2.00 -20.32 4.79
N THR A 120 -3.27 -20.12 4.41
CA THR A 120 -3.63 -19.68 3.05
C THR A 120 -3.76 -18.17 3.02
N ASN A 121 -3.10 -17.50 2.07
CA ASN A 121 -3.26 -16.07 1.91
C ASN A 121 -4.70 -15.75 1.45
N THR A 122 -5.47 -15.11 2.31
CA THR A 122 -6.87 -14.72 2.07
C THR A 122 -7.02 -13.26 1.69
N CYS A 123 -5.95 -12.46 1.83
CA CYS A 123 -6.01 -11.00 1.75
C CYS A 123 -5.31 -10.40 0.52
N ASN A 124 -4.44 -11.17 -0.15
CA ASN A 124 -3.72 -10.72 -1.32
C ASN A 124 -3.54 -11.90 -2.29
N ASN A 125 -3.74 -11.65 -3.59
CA ASN A 125 -3.58 -12.63 -4.66
C ASN A 125 -2.26 -12.44 -5.43
N HIS A 126 -1.21 -11.94 -4.78
CA HIS A 126 0.11 -11.77 -5.38
C HIS A 126 0.74 -13.12 -5.73
N ASP A 127 0.84 -13.40 -7.03
CA ASP A 127 1.59 -14.55 -7.57
C ASP A 127 3.11 -14.44 -7.34
N ALA A 128 3.62 -13.29 -6.91
CA ALA A 128 5.05 -13.06 -6.68
C ALA A 128 5.65 -13.98 -5.60
N ILE A 129 4.91 -14.25 -4.51
CA ILE A 129 5.32 -15.18 -3.45
C ILE A 129 5.33 -16.63 -3.96
N LYS A 130 4.35 -16.98 -4.82
CA LYS A 130 4.27 -18.32 -5.43
C LYS A 130 5.39 -18.57 -6.45
N LEU A 131 5.85 -17.52 -7.13
CA LEU A 131 6.90 -17.60 -8.16
C LEU A 131 8.33 -17.58 -7.57
N SER A 132 8.56 -16.95 -6.41
CA SER A 132 9.88 -16.91 -5.75
C SER A 132 10.31 -18.27 -5.21
N ALA A 133 9.36 -19.10 -4.76
CA ALA A 133 9.59 -20.47 -4.31
C ALA A 133 10.05 -21.45 -5.42
N LEU A 134 10.03 -21.05 -6.70
CA LEU A 134 10.34 -21.91 -7.85
C LEU A 134 11.85 -21.99 -8.21
N ARG A 135 12.72 -21.24 -7.52
CA ARG A 135 14.18 -21.27 -7.78
C ARG A 135 14.87 -22.15 -6.75
N GLY A 136 15.25 -23.38 -7.15
CA GLY A 136 15.80 -24.35 -6.18
C GLY A 136 16.82 -25.36 -6.69
N LYS A 137 17.38 -25.21 -7.91
CA LYS A 137 18.47 -26.10 -8.36
C LYS A 137 19.82 -25.39 -8.21
N GLY A 138 20.64 -25.88 -7.28
CA GLY A 138 22.02 -25.42 -7.07
C GLY A 138 22.21 -24.27 -6.07
N THR A 139 21.16 -23.85 -5.36
CA THR A 139 21.22 -22.77 -4.34
C THR A 139 21.14 -23.35 -2.93
N ALA A 140 21.96 -22.84 -2.02
CA ALA A 140 21.86 -23.13 -0.58
C ALA A 140 20.90 -22.16 0.12
N ALA A 141 20.89 -20.88 -0.30
CA ALA A 141 19.92 -19.88 0.12
C ALA A 141 19.27 -19.25 -1.12
N SER A 142 17.94 -19.19 -1.13
CA SER A 142 17.11 -18.58 -2.17
C SER A 142 17.03 -17.05 -2.08
N GLY A 143 17.45 -16.50 -0.94
CA GLY A 143 17.43 -15.08 -0.64
C GLY A 143 17.76 -14.83 0.84
N VAL A 144 17.53 -13.61 1.29
CA VAL A 144 17.73 -13.18 2.67
C VAL A 144 16.47 -12.47 3.16
N GLY A 145 15.99 -12.83 4.35
CA GLY A 145 14.93 -12.12 5.05
C GLY A 145 15.53 -11.13 6.04
N ALA A 146 14.96 -9.93 6.18
CA ALA A 146 15.43 -8.98 7.17
C ALA A 146 14.35 -8.09 7.77
N ILE A 147 14.61 -7.59 8.99
CA ILE A 147 13.90 -6.46 9.62
C ILE A 147 14.77 -5.22 9.59
N VAL A 148 14.19 -4.10 9.18
CA VAL A 148 14.84 -2.78 9.19
C VAL A 148 13.96 -1.76 9.90
N CYS A 149 14.56 -0.64 10.31
CA CYS A 149 13.82 0.55 10.71
C CYS A 149 13.17 1.18 9.47
N ALA A 150 11.84 1.22 9.44
CA ALA A 150 11.04 1.76 8.34
C ALA A 150 11.18 3.29 8.21
N ARG A 151 11.42 3.99 9.32
CA ARG A 151 11.49 5.45 9.36
C ARG A 151 12.84 6.02 8.92
N HIS A 152 13.93 5.31 9.25
CA HIS A 152 15.30 5.77 9.02
C HIS A 152 16.09 4.91 8.02
N ASP A 153 15.52 3.85 7.45
CA ASP A 153 16.18 2.93 6.53
C ASP A 153 17.46 2.30 7.09
N MET A 154 17.43 1.83 8.34
CA MET A 154 18.59 1.25 9.01
C MET A 154 18.35 -0.21 9.40
N TRP A 155 19.34 -1.06 9.14
CA TRP A 155 19.34 -2.46 9.53
C TRP A 155 19.36 -2.61 11.04
N ARG A 156 18.67 -3.62 11.57
CA ARG A 156 18.56 -3.89 13.01
C ARG A 156 19.53 -5.00 13.46
N PRO A 157 19.91 -5.02 14.75
CA PRO A 157 20.73 -6.12 15.28
C PRO A 157 19.97 -7.45 15.21
N CYS A 158 20.70 -8.52 14.86
CA CYS A 158 20.18 -9.89 14.77
C CYS A 158 18.82 -9.97 14.07
N SER A 159 18.71 -9.31 12.93
CA SER A 159 17.48 -9.15 12.17
C SER A 159 17.60 -9.60 10.73
N VAL A 160 18.55 -10.49 10.43
CA VAL A 160 18.79 -11.01 9.09
C VAL A 160 18.93 -12.53 9.13
N THR A 161 18.25 -13.23 8.21
CA THR A 161 18.25 -14.69 8.10
C THR A 161 18.39 -15.15 6.64
N ASP A 162 19.04 -16.30 6.43
CA ASP A 162 19.03 -16.98 5.12
C ASP A 162 17.65 -17.59 4.85
N LEU A 163 17.11 -17.44 3.63
CA LEU A 163 15.85 -18.04 3.22
C LEU A 163 16.07 -19.29 2.36
N HIS A 164 15.54 -20.45 2.76
CA HIS A 164 15.77 -21.69 2.01
C HIS A 164 14.82 -21.91 0.83
N LYS A 165 13.53 -21.63 0.98
CA LYS A 165 12.49 -21.90 -0.02
C LYS A 165 11.57 -20.71 -0.27
N GLY A 166 12.17 -19.54 -0.46
CA GLY A 166 11.43 -18.30 -0.49
C GLY A 166 11.08 -17.82 0.91
N GLU A 167 10.16 -16.86 0.96
CA GLU A 167 9.65 -16.28 2.21
C GLU A 167 8.60 -17.22 2.82
N ASP A 168 8.76 -17.53 4.10
CA ASP A 168 7.79 -18.26 4.90
C ASP A 168 7.75 -17.70 6.33
N TYR A 169 6.69 -18.01 7.07
CA TYR A 169 6.53 -17.54 8.43
C TYR A 169 7.59 -18.08 9.39
N LEU A 170 8.11 -19.30 9.16
CA LEU A 170 9.10 -19.91 10.04
C LEU A 170 10.39 -19.10 10.09
N HIS A 171 10.93 -18.72 8.93
CA HIS A 171 12.18 -17.95 8.86
C HIS A 171 11.94 -16.51 9.30
N MET A 172 10.84 -15.90 8.83
CA MET A 172 10.60 -14.49 9.10
C MET A 172 10.15 -14.21 10.54
N ASP A 173 9.34 -15.08 11.15
CA ASP A 173 8.98 -14.93 12.56
C ASP A 173 10.23 -14.96 13.45
N TYR A 174 11.20 -15.87 13.19
CA TYR A 174 12.46 -15.88 13.94
C TYR A 174 13.24 -14.59 13.78
N CYS A 175 13.29 -14.06 12.55
CA CYS A 175 13.95 -12.80 12.23
C CYS A 175 13.35 -11.62 13.04
N VAL A 176 12.02 -11.60 13.18
CA VAL A 176 11.29 -10.61 13.99
C VAL A 176 11.57 -10.79 15.47
N LEU A 177 11.39 -12.02 15.98
CA LEU A 177 11.51 -12.33 17.40
C LEU A 177 12.93 -12.06 17.92
N SER A 178 13.94 -12.48 17.16
CA SER A 178 15.35 -12.16 17.43
C SER A 178 15.57 -10.65 17.47
N SER A 179 14.99 -9.91 16.54
CA SER A 179 15.10 -8.45 16.53
C SER A 179 14.38 -7.80 17.73
N LEU A 180 13.22 -8.31 18.16
CA LEU A 180 12.46 -7.79 19.29
C LEU A 180 13.17 -7.99 20.64
N GLN A 181 14.08 -8.96 20.76
CA GLN A 181 14.86 -9.20 21.98
C GLN A 181 15.90 -8.09 22.28
N HIS A 182 16.26 -7.24 21.31
CA HIS A 182 17.29 -6.21 21.46
C HIS A 182 16.75 -4.83 21.91
N ASP A 183 16.06 -4.78 23.06
CA ASP A 183 15.54 -3.55 23.71
C ASP A 183 14.74 -2.63 22.77
N THR A 184 13.81 -3.21 22.02
CA THR A 184 13.00 -2.48 21.04
C THR A 184 11.53 -2.73 21.33
N PRO A 185 10.67 -1.73 21.52
CA PRO A 185 9.24 -1.94 21.42
C PRO A 185 8.85 -2.05 19.94
N CYS A 186 7.76 -2.79 19.77
CA CYS A 186 6.87 -2.96 18.64
C CYS A 186 7.00 -1.98 17.45
N ASP A 187 7.01 -2.52 16.23
CA ASP A 187 5.79 -2.62 15.40
C ASP A 187 5.96 -3.58 14.21
N ILE A 188 4.82 -4.10 13.75
CA ILE A 188 4.54 -4.94 12.57
C ILE A 188 4.86 -6.44 12.70
N TRP A 189 3.80 -7.24 12.84
CA TRP A 189 3.75 -8.56 12.20
C TRP A 189 2.32 -9.01 11.90
N GLY A 190 2.18 -9.85 10.88
CA GLY A 190 0.92 -10.19 10.21
C GLY A 190 -0.09 -10.99 11.04
N VAL A 191 -1.20 -11.33 10.37
CA VAL A 191 -2.29 -12.13 10.92
C VAL A 191 -1.74 -13.44 11.53
N ASN A 192 -2.30 -13.85 12.66
CA ASN A 192 -1.92 -15.04 13.45
C ASN A 192 -0.50 -15.02 14.05
N PHE A 193 0.23 -13.90 14.03
CA PHE A 193 1.56 -13.80 14.64
C PHE A 193 1.60 -14.38 16.06
N TRP A 194 0.72 -13.88 16.92
CA TRP A 194 0.68 -14.24 18.34
C TRP A 194 0.29 -15.70 18.56
N GLU A 195 -0.51 -16.28 17.66
CA GLU A 195 -0.80 -17.71 17.69
C GLU A 195 0.47 -18.52 17.41
N ARG A 196 1.27 -18.11 16.42
CA ARG A 196 2.56 -18.77 16.11
C ARG A 196 3.60 -18.55 17.20
N VAL A 197 3.68 -17.36 17.79
CA VAL A 197 4.51 -17.11 18.99
C VAL A 197 4.14 -18.06 20.13
N GLY A 198 2.86 -18.34 20.32
CA GLY A 198 2.37 -19.34 21.27
C GLY A 198 2.83 -20.77 20.97
N ILE A 199 3.05 -21.12 19.69
CA ILE A 199 3.61 -22.42 19.27
C ILE A 199 5.11 -22.48 19.57
N TYR A 200 5.85 -21.40 19.33
CA TYR A 200 7.30 -21.35 19.58
C TYR A 200 7.62 -21.47 21.07
N GLY A 201 6.99 -20.62 21.91
CA GLY A 201 7.20 -20.60 23.35
C GLY A 201 8.65 -20.32 23.79
N GLY A 202 8.92 -20.51 25.08
CA GLY A 202 10.26 -20.40 25.67
C GLY A 202 10.87 -19.01 25.57
N ASP A 203 12.19 -18.96 25.30
CA ASP A 203 12.97 -17.71 25.24
C ASP A 203 12.64 -16.83 24.03
N LEU A 204 11.86 -17.33 23.06
CA LEU A 204 11.44 -16.61 21.86
C LEU A 204 10.14 -15.79 22.08
N VAL A 205 9.53 -15.84 23.27
CA VAL A 205 8.37 -15.00 23.58
C VAL A 205 8.85 -13.57 23.82
N PRO A 206 8.41 -12.59 23.02
CA PRO A 206 8.82 -11.21 23.17
C PRO A 206 8.17 -10.57 24.42
N VAL A 207 8.75 -9.49 24.94
CA VAL A 207 8.20 -8.75 26.11
C VAL A 207 6.89 -8.04 25.75
N GLN A 208 6.69 -7.74 24.47
CA GLN A 208 5.54 -7.04 23.93
C GLN A 208 4.28 -7.93 23.97
N THR A 209 3.12 -7.29 24.04
CA THR A 209 1.81 -7.95 23.99
C THR A 209 1.06 -7.56 22.71
N PRO A 210 -0.01 -8.27 22.33
CA PRO A 210 -0.82 -7.91 21.16
C PRO A 210 -1.30 -6.46 21.17
N ASP A 211 -1.62 -5.91 22.34
CA ASP A 211 -2.07 -4.52 22.51
C ASP A 211 -0.95 -3.49 22.29
N ASN A 212 0.29 -3.94 22.16
CA ASN A 212 1.43 -3.07 21.88
C ASN A 212 1.82 -3.04 20.40
N ILE A 213 1.32 -3.95 19.55
CA ILE A 213 1.76 -4.05 18.15
C ILE A 213 0.65 -3.65 17.21
N THR A 214 0.92 -2.66 16.34
CA THR A 214 0.04 -2.35 15.21
C THR A 214 0.56 -2.99 13.92
N PHE A 215 -0.31 -3.71 13.20
CA PHE A 215 0.04 -4.28 11.90
C PHE A 215 -0.33 -3.34 10.75
N LEU A 216 0.68 -2.95 9.98
CA LEU A 216 0.56 -2.06 8.83
C LEU A 216 1.16 -2.71 7.58
N VAL A 217 0.59 -2.39 6.42
CA VAL A 217 1.10 -2.81 5.11
C VAL A 217 1.69 -1.58 4.42
N PRO A 218 2.90 -1.67 3.84
CA PRO A 218 3.56 -0.57 3.15
C PRO A 218 2.67 0.13 2.12
N LYS A 219 2.84 1.45 1.98
CA LYS A 219 1.93 2.28 1.16
C LYS A 219 1.85 1.80 -0.29
N PHE A 220 2.95 1.33 -0.89
CA PHE A 220 2.94 0.84 -2.26
C PHE A 220 2.23 -0.51 -2.40
N HIS A 221 2.47 -1.42 -1.45
CA HIS A 221 1.92 -2.78 -1.46
C HIS A 221 0.46 -2.83 -1.04
N LEU A 222 -0.01 -1.86 -0.23
CA LEU A 222 -1.36 -1.83 0.33
C LEU A 222 -2.46 -1.98 -0.73
N ALA A 223 -2.30 -1.33 -1.89
CA ALA A 223 -3.27 -1.36 -2.98
C ALA A 223 -3.50 -2.76 -3.58
N ALA A 224 -2.56 -3.69 -3.38
CA ALA A 224 -2.69 -5.08 -3.82
C ALA A 224 -3.49 -5.96 -2.86
N HIS A 225 -3.74 -5.49 -1.63
CA HIS A 225 -4.56 -6.21 -0.68
C HIS A 225 -6.05 -5.92 -0.91
N ILE A 226 -6.92 -6.80 -0.41
CA ILE A 226 -8.36 -6.57 -0.36
C ILE A 226 -8.70 -5.27 0.39
N GLU A 227 -9.85 -4.69 0.07
CA GLU A 227 -10.29 -3.38 0.58
C GLU A 227 -10.30 -3.29 2.12
N LYS A 228 -10.65 -4.39 2.81
CA LYS A 228 -10.59 -4.46 4.28
C LYS A 228 -9.20 -4.16 4.82
N CYS A 229 -8.15 -4.74 4.23
CA CYS A 229 -6.77 -4.48 4.62
C CYS A 229 -6.36 -3.04 4.29
N GLN A 230 -6.78 -2.49 3.15
CA GLN A 230 -6.52 -1.10 2.77
C GLN A 230 -7.09 -0.07 3.77
N ARG A 231 -8.11 -0.46 4.54
CA ARG A 231 -8.74 0.40 5.56
C ARG A 231 -8.20 0.16 6.95
N THR A 232 -7.75 -1.06 7.25
CA THR A 232 -7.32 -1.46 8.60
C THR A 232 -5.82 -1.30 8.79
N HIS A 233 -5.00 -1.59 7.77
CA HIS A 233 -3.54 -1.70 7.87
C HIS A 233 -2.83 -0.58 7.11
N SER A 234 -3.43 0.60 7.03
CA SER A 234 -2.88 1.72 6.26
C SER A 234 -2.02 2.64 7.13
N PHE A 235 -0.78 2.86 6.72
CA PHE A 235 0.06 3.94 7.28
C PHE A 235 -0.58 5.32 7.15
N ASN A 236 -1.51 5.55 6.21
CA ASN A 236 -2.18 6.85 6.04
C ASN A 236 -3.36 7.06 6.99
N LYS A 237 -3.72 6.05 7.79
CA LYS A 237 -4.90 6.07 8.68
C LYS A 237 -4.54 5.70 10.12
N THR A 238 -3.25 5.51 10.40
CA THR A 238 -2.76 5.04 11.70
C THR A 238 -2.03 6.19 12.39
N PRO A 239 -2.46 6.63 13.58
CA PRO A 239 -1.79 7.69 14.32
C PRO A 239 -0.36 7.33 14.73
N GLY A 240 0.49 8.34 14.85
CA GLY A 240 1.83 8.26 15.44
C GLY A 240 2.90 7.65 14.53
N VAL A 241 2.61 7.42 13.24
CA VAL A 241 3.60 7.00 12.24
C VAL A 241 4.07 8.16 11.34
N GLY A 242 3.47 9.35 11.50
CA GLY A 242 3.78 10.54 10.72
C GLY A 242 3.73 10.29 9.21
N GLN A 243 4.80 10.63 8.51
CA GLN A 243 4.93 10.42 7.06
C GLN A 243 5.66 9.12 6.66
N THR A 244 5.87 8.17 7.59
CA THR A 244 6.49 6.87 7.28
C THR A 244 5.73 6.14 6.16
N ASP A 245 6.44 5.64 5.15
CA ASP A 245 5.86 4.97 3.97
C ASP A 245 5.91 3.44 4.01
N GLY A 246 6.75 2.88 4.87
CA GLY A 246 7.00 1.44 4.91
C GLY A 246 7.77 0.93 3.69
N GLU A 247 8.53 1.75 2.96
CA GLU A 247 9.29 1.28 1.78
C GLU A 247 10.81 1.22 2.04
N ALA A 248 11.20 1.19 3.32
CA ALA A 248 12.59 1.19 3.72
C ALA A 248 13.34 -0.07 3.28
N PRO A 249 12.80 -1.30 3.42
CA PRO A 249 13.47 -2.48 2.91
C PRO A 249 13.82 -2.36 1.44
N GLU A 250 12.90 -1.92 0.58
CA GLU A 250 13.11 -1.72 -0.86
C GLU A 250 14.28 -0.77 -1.15
N ARG A 251 14.40 0.32 -0.37
CA ARG A 251 15.54 1.26 -0.45
C ARG A 251 16.85 0.61 0.01
N THR A 252 16.83 -0.18 1.08
CA THR A 252 18.02 -0.90 1.58
C THR A 252 18.40 -2.10 0.68
N TRP A 253 17.43 -2.70 -0.01
CA TRP A 253 17.66 -3.71 -1.02
C TRP A 253 18.32 -3.12 -2.24
N ALA A 254 17.93 -1.92 -2.67
CA ALA A 254 18.58 -1.26 -3.80
C ALA A 254 20.10 -1.11 -3.62
N SER A 255 20.58 -0.81 -2.40
CA SER A 255 22.01 -0.71 -2.11
C SER A 255 22.68 -2.09 -2.00
N SER A 256 22.10 -3.03 -1.26
CA SER A 256 22.66 -4.38 -1.09
C SER A 256 22.62 -5.23 -2.35
N ASN A 257 21.69 -4.97 -3.27
CA ASN A 257 21.63 -5.66 -4.56
C ASN A 257 22.86 -5.40 -5.45
N LEU A 258 23.62 -4.35 -5.18
CA LEU A 258 24.87 -4.05 -5.92
C LEU A 258 25.96 -5.10 -5.67
N ILE A 259 25.92 -5.80 -4.54
CA ILE A 259 26.89 -6.84 -4.15
C ILE A 259 26.33 -8.26 -4.30
N ALA A 260 25.10 -8.41 -4.79
CA ALA A 260 24.44 -9.70 -4.93
C ALA A 260 25.24 -10.67 -5.82
N SER A 261 25.82 -10.18 -6.92
CA SER A 261 26.61 -11.04 -7.83
C SER A 261 27.93 -11.50 -7.22
N SER A 262 28.61 -10.66 -6.44
CA SER A 262 29.91 -10.99 -5.83
C SER A 262 29.75 -11.90 -4.61
N THR A 263 28.64 -11.76 -3.88
CA THR A 263 28.36 -12.57 -2.68
C THR A 263 27.74 -13.93 -3.02
N LYS A 264 27.19 -14.10 -4.22
CA LYS A 264 26.45 -15.30 -4.62
C LYS A 264 27.29 -16.59 -4.66
N GLU A 265 28.57 -16.47 -5.01
CA GLU A 265 29.52 -17.59 -5.12
C GLU A 265 30.32 -17.82 -3.82
N MET A 266 30.06 -17.05 -2.77
CA MET A 266 30.74 -17.21 -1.48
C MET A 266 30.16 -18.40 -0.69
N GLY A 267 30.99 -19.01 0.15
CA GLY A 267 30.49 -19.95 1.16
C GLY A 267 29.64 -19.24 2.23
N PRO A 268 28.98 -20.00 3.13
CA PRO A 268 28.06 -19.44 4.11
C PRO A 268 28.69 -18.41 5.04
N GLY A 269 29.83 -18.71 5.65
CA GLY A 269 30.50 -17.82 6.60
C GLY A 269 31.00 -16.54 5.94
N SER A 270 31.76 -16.69 4.85
CA SER A 270 32.29 -15.56 4.09
C SER A 270 31.18 -14.64 3.56
N GLN A 271 30.05 -15.21 3.11
CA GLN A 271 28.92 -14.42 2.61
C GLN A 271 28.29 -13.58 3.72
N ARG A 272 27.90 -14.20 4.84
CA ARG A 272 27.23 -13.52 5.95
C ARG A 272 28.10 -12.40 6.51
N ASP A 273 29.38 -12.68 6.75
CA ASP A 273 30.32 -11.67 7.27
C ASP A 273 30.53 -10.50 6.29
N THR A 274 30.54 -10.78 4.98
CA THR A 274 30.61 -9.74 3.95
C THR A 274 29.35 -8.87 3.94
N LEU A 275 28.17 -9.49 4.02
CA LEU A 275 26.90 -8.78 4.08
C LEU A 275 26.80 -7.93 5.36
N ASP A 276 27.22 -8.47 6.52
CA ASP A 276 27.28 -7.74 7.78
C ASP A 276 28.16 -6.48 7.68
N ASP A 277 29.34 -6.56 7.05
CA ASP A 277 30.21 -5.39 6.86
C ASP A 277 29.53 -4.31 5.98
N HIS A 278 28.89 -4.74 4.89
CA HIS A 278 28.17 -3.83 4.00
C HIS A 278 26.93 -3.20 4.65
N PHE A 279 26.18 -3.94 5.46
CA PHE A 279 25.05 -3.41 6.22
C PHE A 279 25.53 -2.42 7.30
N ASN A 280 26.67 -2.68 7.93
CA ASN A 280 27.30 -1.74 8.86
C ASN A 280 27.78 -0.46 8.16
N ASP A 281 28.34 -0.55 6.95
CA ASP A 281 28.69 0.62 6.15
C ASP A 281 27.44 1.42 5.75
N HIS A 282 26.35 0.75 5.35
CA HIS A 282 25.06 1.41 5.08
C HIS A 282 24.56 2.17 6.32
N ASN A 283 24.49 1.51 7.48
CA ASN A 283 24.06 2.15 8.72
C ASN A 283 24.98 3.31 9.12
N TRP A 284 26.30 3.16 8.96
CA TRP A 284 27.26 4.23 9.21
C TRP A 284 27.03 5.44 8.29
N ARG A 285 26.82 5.23 6.99
CA ARG A 285 26.52 6.29 6.01
C ARG A 285 25.24 7.03 6.35
N LYS A 286 24.20 6.31 6.78
CA LYS A 286 22.94 6.90 7.25
C LYS A 286 23.17 7.81 8.44
N VAL A 287 23.88 7.31 9.46
CA VAL A 287 24.23 8.04 10.68
C VAL A 287 24.97 9.35 10.39
N ILE A 288 26.00 9.34 9.52
CA ILE A 288 26.74 10.57 9.20
C ILE A 288 25.96 11.56 8.32
N THR A 289 24.88 11.11 7.68
CA THR A 289 24.06 11.94 6.79
C THR A 289 22.78 12.43 7.48
N PHE A 290 22.47 11.98 8.72
CA PHE A 290 21.26 12.40 9.43
C PHE A 290 21.15 13.92 9.58
N VAL A 291 22.24 14.63 9.83
CA VAL A 291 22.25 16.10 9.88
C VAL A 291 21.61 16.72 8.63
N VAL A 292 21.93 16.19 7.44
CA VAL A 292 21.41 16.68 6.16
C VAL A 292 20.00 16.15 5.88
N ILE A 293 19.76 14.87 6.15
CA ILE A 293 18.48 14.21 5.85
C ILE A 293 17.35 14.81 6.69
N LEU A 294 17.55 14.93 8.01
CA LEU A 294 16.53 15.46 8.92
C LEU A 294 16.31 16.95 8.69
N LEU A 295 17.38 17.71 8.42
CA LEU A 295 17.28 19.12 8.03
C LEU A 295 16.47 19.33 6.74
N ARG A 296 16.63 18.45 5.75
CA ARG A 296 15.79 18.51 4.55
C ARG A 296 14.34 18.14 4.88
N ARG A 297 14.12 17.07 5.64
CA ARG A 297 12.78 16.63 6.02
C ARG A 297 12.01 17.72 6.76
N ILE A 298 12.61 18.42 7.74
CA ILE A 298 11.89 19.48 8.47
C ILE A 298 11.54 20.66 7.56
N LYS A 299 12.41 21.03 6.62
CA LYS A 299 12.16 22.10 5.64
C LYS A 299 11.03 21.77 4.67
N ASP A 300 10.85 20.49 4.36
CA ASP A 300 9.73 20.03 3.52
C ASP A 300 8.45 19.86 4.36
N THR A 301 8.56 19.36 5.59
CA THR A 301 7.43 18.99 6.46
C THR A 301 6.70 20.21 7.01
N VAL A 302 7.41 21.26 7.43
CA VAL A 302 6.80 22.44 8.04
C VAL A 302 5.83 23.15 7.07
N PRO A 303 6.21 23.46 5.81
CA PRO A 303 5.29 24.04 4.83
C PRO A 303 4.10 23.14 4.51
N GLU A 304 4.31 21.84 4.36
CA GLU A 304 3.24 20.87 4.07
C GLU A 304 2.28 20.72 5.26
N CYS A 305 2.77 20.81 6.49
CA CYS A 305 1.96 20.86 7.70
C CYS A 305 1.04 22.10 7.70
N ALA A 306 1.57 23.28 7.41
CA ALA A 306 0.77 24.49 7.30
C ALA A 306 -0.28 24.38 6.18
N SER A 307 0.14 23.98 4.97
CA SER A 307 -0.73 23.89 3.80
C SER A 307 -1.85 22.84 3.97
N SER A 308 -1.53 21.68 4.54
CA SER A 308 -2.51 20.61 4.77
C SER A 308 -3.52 21.00 5.86
N LYS A 309 -3.08 21.70 6.90
CA LYS A 309 -3.95 22.24 7.94
C LYS A 309 -4.90 23.29 7.38
N ASP A 310 -4.39 24.28 6.65
CA ASP A 310 -5.23 25.31 6.01
C ASP A 310 -6.28 24.70 5.08
N SER A 311 -5.87 23.71 4.28
CA SER A 311 -6.78 22.98 3.38
C SER A 311 -7.88 22.23 4.14
N PHE A 312 -7.52 21.61 5.27
CA PHE A 312 -8.48 20.89 6.12
C PHE A 312 -9.43 21.83 6.84
N ASP A 313 -8.94 22.96 7.35
CA ASP A 313 -9.76 23.97 8.04
C ASP A 313 -10.80 24.57 7.07
N VAL A 314 -10.38 24.94 5.85
CA VAL A 314 -11.31 25.41 4.79
C VAL A 314 -12.35 24.34 4.44
N PHE A 315 -11.96 23.06 4.42
CA PHE A 315 -12.90 21.97 4.17
C PHE A 315 -13.92 21.83 5.31
N CYS A 316 -13.48 21.93 6.57
CA CYS A 316 -14.35 21.91 7.74
C CYS A 316 -15.32 23.08 7.77
N GLU A 317 -14.87 24.29 7.42
CA GLU A 317 -15.71 25.49 7.34
C GLU A 317 -16.85 25.32 6.33
N ARG A 318 -16.54 24.84 5.11
CA ARG A 318 -17.53 24.59 4.05
C ARG A 318 -18.53 23.51 4.42
N LEU A 319 -18.08 22.43 5.07
CA LEU A 319 -19.00 21.37 5.51
C LEU A 319 -19.93 21.86 6.64
N SER A 320 -19.41 22.72 7.52
CA SER A 320 -20.17 23.26 8.64
C SER A 320 -21.23 24.28 8.20
N SER A 321 -20.99 25.03 7.12
CA SER A 321 -22.00 25.93 6.54
C SER A 321 -23.19 25.18 5.94
N ASP A 322 -22.94 24.01 5.37
CA ASP A 322 -23.95 23.23 4.65
C ASP A 322 -24.72 22.29 5.59
N ASN A 323 -24.11 21.83 6.70
CA ASN A 323 -24.73 20.86 7.60
C ASN A 323 -24.23 20.95 9.06
N LEU A 324 -24.85 21.82 9.85
CA LEU A 324 -24.53 22.08 11.26
C LEU A 324 -24.50 20.77 12.09
N GLY A 325 -23.35 20.49 12.71
CA GLY A 325 -23.14 19.32 13.60
C GLY A 325 -22.54 18.08 12.94
N THR A 326 -22.43 18.02 11.61
CA THR A 326 -21.86 16.87 10.90
C THR A 326 -20.38 16.66 11.23
N VAL A 327 -19.58 17.73 11.18
CA VAL A 327 -18.14 17.69 11.51
C VAL A 327 -17.91 17.20 12.94
N SER A 328 -18.65 17.75 13.91
CA SER A 328 -18.52 17.37 15.32
C SER A 328 -18.80 15.88 15.55
N ARG A 329 -19.83 15.33 14.89
CA ARG A 329 -20.14 13.89 14.95
C ARG A 329 -19.03 13.05 14.34
N TRP A 330 -18.53 13.39 13.15
CA TRP A 330 -17.45 12.65 12.51
C TRP A 330 -16.16 12.70 13.32
N THR A 331 -15.84 13.84 13.96
CA THR A 331 -14.72 13.98 14.90
C THR A 331 -14.84 13.02 16.07
N GLN A 332 -16.02 12.93 16.72
CA GLN A 332 -16.22 11.98 17.82
C GLN A 332 -16.08 10.52 17.37
N GLU A 333 -16.60 10.18 16.19
CA GLU A 333 -16.49 8.83 15.62
C GLU A 333 -15.03 8.42 15.39
N ILE A 334 -14.21 9.30 14.81
CA ILE A 334 -12.79 9.01 14.55
C ILE A 334 -11.94 9.00 15.82
N GLU A 335 -12.16 9.94 16.75
CA GLU A 335 -11.43 9.98 18.02
C GLU A 335 -11.74 8.77 18.90
N ALA A 336 -13.00 8.30 18.91
CA ALA A 336 -13.37 7.07 19.60
C ALA A 336 -12.66 5.84 19.01
N TRP A 337 -12.47 5.81 17.68
CA TRP A 337 -11.73 4.74 17.01
C TRP A 337 -10.22 4.81 17.31
N GLU A 338 -9.61 5.99 17.20
CA GLU A 338 -8.18 6.22 17.48
C GLU A 338 -7.80 5.91 18.93
N THR A 339 -8.71 6.17 19.87
CA THR A 339 -8.50 5.87 21.30
C THR A 339 -8.87 4.43 21.69
N GLY A 340 -9.30 3.61 20.73
CA GLY A 340 -9.74 2.23 20.98
C GLY A 340 -11.08 2.12 21.74
N GLN A 341 -11.81 3.22 21.94
CA GLN A 341 -13.15 3.21 22.55
C GLN A 341 -14.21 2.61 21.61
N SER A 342 -13.97 2.63 20.30
CA SER A 342 -14.81 2.01 19.28
C SER A 342 -14.02 0.99 18.46
N ALA A 343 -14.60 -0.19 18.25
CA ALA A 343 -14.09 -1.18 17.31
C ALA A 343 -14.57 -0.94 15.85
N GLU A 344 -15.52 -0.04 15.64
CA GLU A 344 -16.05 0.27 14.30
C GLU A 344 -15.07 1.18 13.56
N ASN A 345 -14.54 0.71 12.42
CA ASN A 345 -13.60 1.49 11.61
C ASN A 345 -14.35 2.56 10.80
N PRO A 346 -14.15 3.86 11.09
CA PRO A 346 -14.85 4.94 10.39
C PRO A 346 -14.42 5.05 8.92
N PHE A 347 -13.28 4.50 8.50
CA PHE A 347 -12.87 4.49 7.10
C PHE A 347 -13.57 3.41 6.26
N GLU A 348 -14.45 2.60 6.85
CA GLU A 348 -15.29 1.67 6.11
C GLU A 348 -16.50 2.37 5.49
N TRP A 349 -16.84 1.95 4.27
CA TRP A 349 -18.10 2.34 3.65
C TRP A 349 -19.28 1.73 4.38
N ARG A 350 -20.18 2.60 4.86
CA ARG A 350 -21.44 2.22 5.51
C ARG A 350 -22.52 1.86 4.50
N VAL A 351 -22.47 2.42 3.31
CA VAL A 351 -23.44 2.17 2.24
C VAL A 351 -22.74 1.39 1.14
N LYS A 352 -23.16 0.14 0.92
CA LYS A 352 -22.76 -0.59 -0.28
C LYS A 352 -23.53 -0.01 -1.46
N VAL A 353 -22.82 0.49 -2.46
CA VAL A 353 -23.43 0.87 -3.74
C VAL A 353 -24.09 -0.38 -4.32
N LEU A 354 -25.36 -0.26 -4.70
CA LEU A 354 -26.08 -1.32 -5.41
C LEU A 354 -25.42 -1.47 -6.78
N THR A 355 -24.77 -2.60 -7.02
CA THR A 355 -24.13 -2.90 -8.31
C THR A 355 -25.01 -3.82 -9.14
N VAL A 356 -24.84 -3.76 -10.46
CA VAL A 356 -25.53 -4.67 -11.37
C VAL A 356 -25.26 -6.14 -11.00
N THR A 357 -24.03 -6.47 -10.58
CA THR A 357 -23.67 -7.81 -10.09
C THR A 357 -24.40 -8.20 -8.80
N SER A 358 -24.66 -7.26 -7.90
CA SER A 358 -25.41 -7.55 -6.66
C SER A 358 -26.88 -7.86 -6.93
N VAL A 359 -27.49 -7.16 -7.89
CA VAL A 359 -28.83 -7.49 -8.40
C VAL A 359 -28.81 -8.88 -9.04
N TRP A 360 -27.80 -9.17 -9.85
CA TRP A 360 -27.64 -10.50 -10.48
C TRP A 360 -27.52 -11.63 -9.45
N LEU A 361 -26.74 -11.44 -8.39
CA LEU A 361 -26.64 -12.41 -7.29
C LEU A 361 -28.00 -12.61 -6.61
N CYS A 362 -28.73 -11.53 -6.34
CA CYS A 362 -30.05 -11.61 -5.73
C CYS A 362 -31.02 -12.42 -6.61
N LEU A 363 -31.06 -12.14 -7.91
CA LEU A 363 -31.90 -12.87 -8.88
C LEU A 363 -31.53 -14.35 -8.95
N ALA A 364 -30.23 -14.67 -8.98
CA ALA A 364 -29.74 -16.05 -9.00
C ALA A 364 -30.07 -16.80 -7.69
N GLU A 365 -29.96 -16.13 -6.54
CA GLU A 365 -30.34 -16.70 -5.24
C GLU A 365 -31.86 -16.94 -5.14
N GLU A 366 -32.67 -16.04 -5.69
CA GLU A 366 -34.12 -16.22 -5.77
C GLU A 366 -34.49 -17.40 -6.67
N GLU A 367 -33.85 -17.53 -7.83
CA GLU A 367 -34.02 -18.69 -8.73
C GLU A 367 -33.62 -19.99 -8.04
N SER A 368 -32.48 -20.00 -7.34
CA SER A 368 -32.02 -21.15 -6.54
C SER A 368 -33.02 -21.56 -5.45
N LYS A 369 -33.58 -20.59 -4.70
CA LYS A 369 -34.63 -20.85 -3.70
C LYS A 369 -35.89 -21.42 -4.35
N LYS A 370 -36.31 -20.89 -5.50
CA LYS A 370 -37.49 -21.36 -6.25
C LYS A 370 -37.29 -22.78 -6.80
N LEU A 371 -36.08 -23.14 -7.24
CA LEU A 371 -35.73 -24.50 -7.71
C LEU A 371 -35.83 -25.58 -6.61
N THR A 372 -35.73 -25.20 -5.34
CA THR A 372 -35.91 -26.14 -4.21
C THR A 372 -37.37 -26.37 -3.79
N GLY A 373 -38.33 -25.63 -4.37
CA GLY A 373 -39.78 -25.77 -4.13
C GLY A 373 -40.50 -26.67 -5.15
N THR A 374 -41.63 -27.26 -4.76
CA THR A 374 -42.41 -28.24 -5.57
C THR A 374 -43.32 -27.65 -6.66
N THR A 375 -43.23 -26.36 -7.00
CA THR A 375 -44.10 -25.72 -8.02
C THR A 375 -43.34 -25.41 -9.31
N PRO A 376 -44.00 -25.50 -10.49
CA PRO A 376 -43.38 -25.17 -11.77
C PRO A 376 -42.96 -23.69 -11.82
N THR A 377 -41.77 -23.49 -12.39
CA THR A 377 -40.87 -22.34 -12.35
C THR A 377 -41.44 -21.03 -12.95
N SER A 378 -41.21 -19.87 -12.31
CA SER A 378 -41.12 -18.58 -13.02
C SER A 378 -39.70 -18.47 -13.59
N LEU A 379 -39.57 -18.65 -14.91
CA LEU A 379 -38.28 -18.56 -15.63
C LEU A 379 -37.95 -17.11 -16.08
N HIS A 380 -38.64 -16.11 -15.52
CA HIS A 380 -38.44 -14.70 -15.87
C HIS A 380 -37.06 -14.17 -15.45
N SER A 381 -36.43 -14.75 -14.42
CA SER A 381 -35.05 -14.41 -13.99
C SER A 381 -34.02 -14.67 -15.09
N SER A 382 -34.19 -15.72 -15.88
CA SER A 382 -33.23 -16.14 -16.91
C SER A 382 -33.12 -15.13 -18.05
N ILE A 383 -34.21 -14.43 -18.41
CA ILE A 383 -34.17 -13.35 -19.42
C ILE A 383 -33.33 -12.19 -18.91
N THR A 384 -33.56 -11.78 -17.66
CA THR A 384 -32.91 -10.63 -17.03
C THR A 384 -31.44 -10.92 -16.77
N MET A 385 -31.10 -12.15 -16.35
CA MET A 385 -29.72 -12.58 -16.13
C MET A 385 -28.87 -12.57 -17.41
N ILE A 386 -29.48 -12.72 -18.59
CA ILE A 386 -28.80 -12.73 -19.89
C ILE A 386 -28.79 -11.34 -20.55
N SER A 387 -29.87 -10.56 -20.41
CA SER A 387 -29.97 -9.22 -21.04
C SER A 387 -29.00 -8.20 -20.44
N ILE A 388 -28.72 -8.32 -19.14
CA ILE A 388 -27.92 -7.37 -18.37
C ILE A 388 -26.45 -7.28 -18.86
N PRO A 389 -25.64 -8.36 -18.89
CA PRO A 389 -24.26 -8.28 -19.39
C PRO A 389 -24.19 -7.87 -20.86
N MET A 390 -25.19 -8.31 -21.63
CA MET A 390 -25.30 -8.03 -23.05
C MET A 390 -25.53 -6.54 -23.32
N PHE A 391 -26.32 -5.87 -22.49
CA PHE A 391 -26.57 -4.43 -22.59
C PHE A 391 -25.27 -3.61 -22.41
N ASP A 392 -24.53 -3.86 -21.34
CA ASP A 392 -23.28 -3.14 -21.07
C ASP A 392 -22.22 -3.42 -22.16
N TYR A 393 -22.15 -4.66 -22.63
CA TYR A 393 -21.26 -5.07 -23.71
C TYR A 393 -21.59 -4.38 -25.05
N ARG A 394 -22.88 -4.24 -25.36
CA ARG A 394 -23.39 -3.53 -26.54
C ARG A 394 -22.93 -2.07 -26.53
N PHE A 395 -23.10 -1.38 -25.41
CA PHE A 395 -22.71 0.02 -25.25
C PHE A 395 -21.18 0.19 -25.36
N GLU A 396 -20.41 -0.69 -24.72
CA GLU A 396 -18.94 -0.68 -24.82
C GLU A 396 -18.47 -0.82 -26.28
N LEU A 397 -19.06 -1.74 -27.03
CA LEU A 397 -18.72 -1.96 -28.44
C LEU A 397 -19.07 -0.77 -29.32
N GLN A 398 -20.21 -0.12 -29.07
CA GLN A 398 -20.59 1.09 -29.80
C GLN A 398 -19.58 2.24 -29.55
N CYS A 399 -19.15 2.43 -28.30
CA CYS A 399 -18.12 3.41 -27.97
C CYS A 399 -16.77 3.06 -28.61
N ASN A 400 -16.36 1.79 -28.57
CA ASN A 400 -15.12 1.32 -29.19
C ASN A 400 -15.14 1.55 -30.72
N SER A 401 -16.26 1.24 -31.37
CA SER A 401 -16.45 1.49 -32.81
C SER A 401 -16.34 2.98 -33.16
N LYS A 402 -16.99 3.87 -32.39
CA LYS A 402 -16.92 5.33 -32.61
C LYS A 402 -15.52 5.91 -32.31
N GLY A 403 -14.77 5.28 -31.40
CA GLY A 403 -13.42 5.69 -31.03
C GLY A 403 -12.32 5.26 -32.01
N LEU A 404 -12.62 4.35 -32.93
CA LEU A 404 -11.72 3.91 -33.98
C LEU A 404 -11.70 4.97 -35.12
N GLY A 405 -10.55 5.59 -35.33
CA GLY A 405 -10.37 6.62 -36.37
C GLY A 405 -10.16 6.04 -37.78
N SER A 406 -9.88 6.91 -38.75
CA SER A 406 -9.63 6.55 -40.15
C SER A 406 -8.42 5.64 -40.40
N HIS A 407 -7.56 5.44 -39.39
CA HIS A 407 -6.33 4.63 -39.46
C HIS A 407 -6.40 3.44 -38.50
N VAL A 408 -7.48 2.68 -38.58
CA VAL A 408 -7.64 1.42 -37.86
C VAL A 408 -6.60 0.40 -38.31
N THR A 409 -5.97 -0.28 -37.34
CA THR A 409 -5.12 -1.43 -37.64
C THR A 409 -5.95 -2.69 -37.84
N ASP A 410 -5.50 -3.62 -38.67
CA ASP A 410 -6.18 -4.91 -38.92
C ASP A 410 -6.45 -5.68 -37.61
N LEU A 411 -5.53 -5.62 -36.64
CA LEU A 411 -5.70 -6.24 -35.33
C LEU A 411 -6.83 -5.60 -34.51
N GLN A 412 -6.98 -4.27 -34.58
CA GLN A 412 -8.09 -3.59 -33.91
C GLN A 412 -9.43 -3.89 -34.58
N TRP A 413 -9.44 -3.96 -35.92
CA TRP A 413 -10.63 -4.33 -36.69
C TRP A 413 -11.05 -5.78 -36.42
N ALA A 414 -10.11 -6.72 -36.44
CA ALA A 414 -10.36 -8.13 -36.15
C ALA A 414 -10.96 -8.31 -34.75
N LYS A 415 -10.40 -7.62 -33.74
CA LYS A 415 -10.94 -7.65 -32.37
C LYS A 415 -12.36 -7.09 -32.29
N LEU A 416 -12.65 -5.99 -32.99
CA LEU A 416 -14.00 -5.42 -33.01
C LEU A 416 -14.98 -6.39 -33.68
N LEU A 417 -14.57 -7.02 -34.78
CA LEU A 417 -15.39 -7.98 -35.53
C LEU A 417 -15.65 -9.26 -34.72
N GLU A 418 -14.63 -9.83 -34.07
CA GLU A 418 -14.78 -11.01 -33.20
C GLU A 418 -15.75 -10.74 -32.05
N ARG A 419 -15.60 -9.60 -31.38
CA ARG A 419 -16.50 -9.17 -30.31
C ARG A 419 -17.91 -8.89 -30.80
N GLY A 420 -18.05 -8.26 -31.97
CA GLY A 420 -19.34 -8.03 -32.62
C GLY A 420 -20.05 -9.34 -32.99
N ASN A 421 -19.32 -10.31 -33.53
CA ASN A 421 -19.86 -11.63 -33.85
C ASN A 421 -20.30 -12.40 -32.60
N GLN A 422 -19.56 -12.28 -31.49
CA GLN A 422 -19.97 -12.86 -30.23
C GLN A 422 -21.26 -12.22 -29.71
N LEU A 423 -21.32 -10.87 -29.69
CA LEU A 423 -22.53 -10.14 -29.30
C LEU A 423 -23.74 -10.52 -30.17
N GLN A 424 -23.56 -10.69 -31.48
CA GLN A 424 -24.62 -11.11 -32.39
C GLN A 424 -25.20 -12.47 -31.98
N ARG A 425 -24.34 -13.46 -31.69
CA ARG A 425 -24.78 -14.80 -31.24
C ARG A 425 -25.48 -14.74 -29.90
N ASP A 426 -24.99 -13.91 -28.98
CA ASP A 426 -25.60 -13.72 -27.67
C ASP A 426 -27.00 -13.08 -27.81
N ILE A 427 -27.16 -12.08 -28.69
CA ILE A 427 -28.45 -11.45 -29.00
C ILE A 427 -29.42 -12.45 -29.62
N GLU A 428 -28.96 -13.29 -30.56
CA GLU A 428 -29.79 -14.33 -31.20
C GLU A 428 -30.28 -15.34 -30.16
N HIS A 429 -29.37 -15.87 -29.34
CA HIS A 429 -29.72 -16.80 -28.28
C HIS A 429 -30.69 -16.18 -27.26
N TRP A 430 -30.43 -14.94 -26.85
CA TRP A 430 -31.31 -14.22 -25.95
C TRP A 430 -32.68 -13.92 -26.57
N THR A 431 -32.73 -13.62 -27.87
CA THR A 431 -33.99 -13.37 -28.60
C THR A 431 -34.88 -14.62 -28.61
N ASP A 432 -34.29 -15.81 -28.78
CA ASP A 432 -35.03 -17.07 -28.68
C ASP A 432 -35.70 -17.25 -27.31
N ILE A 433 -34.99 -16.87 -26.24
CA ILE A 433 -35.53 -16.90 -24.87
C ILE A 433 -36.60 -15.82 -24.71
N GLN A 434 -36.34 -14.59 -25.17
CA GLN A 434 -37.27 -13.45 -25.09
C GLN A 434 -38.62 -13.75 -25.73
N HIS A 435 -38.65 -14.48 -26.85
CA HIS A 435 -39.89 -14.87 -27.54
C HIS A 435 -40.82 -15.74 -26.69
N VAL A 436 -40.30 -16.50 -25.72
CA VAL A 436 -41.10 -17.34 -24.85
C VAL A 436 -41.95 -16.51 -23.88
N TYR A 437 -41.41 -15.37 -23.42
CA TYR A 437 -42.05 -14.56 -22.37
C TYR A 437 -42.69 -13.28 -22.87
N ILE A 438 -42.20 -12.74 -24.00
CA ILE A 438 -42.80 -11.58 -24.67
C ILE A 438 -43.04 -11.93 -26.14
N PRO A 439 -44.05 -12.77 -26.47
CA PRO A 439 -44.28 -13.24 -27.84
C PRO A 439 -44.51 -12.11 -28.86
N GLN A 440 -44.99 -10.96 -28.40
CA GLN A 440 -45.24 -9.77 -29.23
C GLN A 440 -43.95 -9.23 -29.87
N VAL A 441 -42.78 -9.47 -29.24
CA VAL A 441 -41.47 -9.07 -29.76
C VAL A 441 -41.19 -9.67 -31.13
N TRP A 442 -41.63 -10.91 -31.38
CA TRP A 442 -41.45 -11.58 -32.68
C TRP A 442 -42.03 -10.74 -33.82
N VAL A 443 -43.24 -10.21 -33.60
CA VAL A 443 -43.96 -9.39 -34.60
C VAL A 443 -43.24 -8.08 -34.85
N ILE A 444 -42.68 -7.47 -33.80
CA ILE A 444 -41.93 -6.22 -33.87
C ILE A 444 -40.61 -6.43 -34.63
N ARG A 445 -39.84 -7.47 -34.30
CA ARG A 445 -38.60 -7.83 -34.99
C ARG A 445 -38.84 -8.14 -36.47
N ALA A 446 -39.88 -8.92 -36.78
CA ALA A 446 -40.25 -9.24 -38.16
C ALA A 446 -40.71 -8.01 -38.98
N LYS A 447 -41.22 -6.95 -38.32
CA LYS A 447 -41.48 -5.65 -38.97
C LYS A 447 -40.18 -4.90 -39.20
N HIS A 448 -39.28 -4.83 -38.21
CA HIS A 448 -37.96 -4.19 -38.34
C HIS A 448 -37.14 -4.81 -39.48
N GLU A 449 -37.10 -6.13 -39.60
CA GLU A 449 -36.42 -6.83 -40.70
C GLU A 449 -37.01 -6.47 -42.06
N ARG A 450 -38.35 -6.46 -42.18
CA ARG A 450 -39.03 -6.07 -43.43
C ARG A 450 -38.75 -4.62 -43.82
N SER A 451 -38.68 -3.71 -42.86
CA SER A 451 -38.39 -2.30 -43.13
C SER A 451 -36.94 -2.03 -43.53
N ARG A 452 -35.99 -2.92 -43.17
CA ARG A 452 -34.55 -2.71 -43.39
C ARG A 452 -34.06 -3.08 -44.79
N ALA A 453 -34.89 -3.70 -45.64
CA ALA A 453 -34.58 -4.01 -47.04
C ALA A 453 -33.18 -4.66 -47.31
N GLY A 454 -32.61 -5.37 -46.34
CA GLY A 454 -31.29 -6.01 -46.44
C GLY A 454 -30.10 -5.17 -45.97
N GLU A 455 -30.29 -4.01 -45.33
CA GLU A 455 -29.20 -3.28 -44.66
C GLU A 455 -28.62 -4.12 -43.50
N GLN A 456 -27.30 -4.32 -43.53
CA GLN A 456 -26.57 -4.91 -42.40
C GLN A 456 -26.41 -3.87 -41.30
N ILE A 457 -27.09 -4.11 -40.18
CA ILE A 457 -26.95 -3.30 -38.97
C ILE A 457 -25.85 -3.92 -38.11
N ALA A 458 -25.02 -3.08 -37.52
CA ALA A 458 -23.99 -3.55 -36.61
C ALA A 458 -24.63 -4.22 -35.37
N PRO A 459 -24.07 -5.31 -34.83
CA PRO A 459 -24.65 -6.02 -33.67
C PRO A 459 -24.92 -5.10 -32.47
N TRP A 460 -24.08 -4.09 -32.25
CA TRP A 460 -24.24 -3.12 -31.17
C TRP A 460 -25.31 -2.04 -31.40
N GLU A 461 -25.91 -1.98 -32.59
CA GLU A 461 -27.01 -1.07 -32.92
C GLU A 461 -28.38 -1.77 -32.87
N LEU A 462 -28.40 -3.10 -32.76
CA LEU A 462 -29.63 -3.89 -32.64
C LEU A 462 -30.37 -3.58 -31.35
N ASP A 463 -31.65 -3.23 -31.47
CA ASP A 463 -32.50 -3.02 -30.32
C ASP A 463 -32.78 -4.34 -29.60
N LEU A 464 -32.53 -4.33 -28.28
CA LEU A 464 -32.86 -5.45 -27.41
C LEU A 464 -34.36 -5.53 -27.17
N LEU A 465 -35.13 -4.44 -27.33
CA LEU A 465 -36.58 -4.44 -27.07
C LEU A 465 -36.89 -4.91 -25.64
N MET A 466 -36.17 -4.35 -24.66
CA MET A 466 -36.45 -4.55 -23.24
C MET A 466 -37.84 -4.01 -22.88
N PRO A 467 -38.47 -4.45 -21.76
CA PRO A 467 -39.80 -3.95 -21.37
C PRO A 467 -39.95 -2.42 -21.43
N SER A 468 -38.96 -1.65 -20.98
CA SER A 468 -38.96 -0.18 -21.06
C SER A 468 -39.04 0.36 -22.50
N ALA A 469 -38.35 -0.27 -23.45
CA ALA A 469 -38.38 0.08 -24.86
C ALA A 469 -39.70 -0.36 -25.52
N LEU A 470 -40.22 -1.54 -25.16
CA LEU A 470 -41.51 -2.04 -25.64
C LEU A 470 -42.68 -1.15 -25.20
N LEU A 471 -42.65 -0.65 -23.97
CA LEU A 471 -43.64 0.29 -23.46
C LEU A 471 -43.53 1.64 -24.16
N ARG A 472 -42.32 2.20 -24.26
CA ARG A 472 -42.07 3.54 -24.80
C ARG A 472 -42.32 3.63 -26.31
N ASP A 473 -41.78 2.69 -27.09
CA ASP A 473 -41.68 2.79 -28.54
C ASP A 473 -42.75 1.96 -29.28
N HIS A 474 -43.35 0.99 -28.59
CA HIS A 474 -44.30 0.05 -29.19
C HIS A 474 -45.63 -0.09 -28.44
N CYS A 475 -45.82 0.62 -27.32
CA CYS A 475 -47.03 0.59 -26.49
C CYS A 475 -47.53 -0.84 -26.19
N THR A 476 -46.61 -1.77 -25.93
CA THR A 476 -46.92 -3.18 -25.72
C THR A 476 -47.10 -3.48 -24.24
N ASP A 477 -48.12 -4.27 -23.90
CA ASP A 477 -48.35 -4.73 -22.53
C ASP A 477 -47.30 -5.80 -22.15
N VAL A 478 -46.62 -5.60 -21.02
CA VAL A 478 -45.56 -6.48 -20.53
C VAL A 478 -45.86 -6.83 -19.07
N GLU A 479 -45.56 -8.06 -18.68
CA GLU A 479 -45.81 -8.54 -17.32
C GLU A 479 -45.06 -7.74 -16.25
N SER A 480 -45.72 -7.49 -15.12
CA SER A 480 -45.19 -6.65 -14.03
C SER A 480 -43.88 -7.17 -13.44
N GLU A 481 -43.70 -8.49 -13.34
CA GLU A 481 -42.48 -9.09 -12.80
C GLU A 481 -41.25 -8.74 -13.66
N LEU A 482 -41.39 -8.74 -15.00
CA LEU A 482 -40.31 -8.35 -15.92
C LEU A 482 -40.00 -6.85 -15.84
N MET A 483 -41.02 -6.02 -15.65
CA MET A 483 -40.84 -4.58 -15.47
C MET A 483 -40.12 -4.24 -14.16
N GLU A 484 -40.41 -4.98 -13.08
CA GLU A 484 -39.73 -4.83 -11.79
C GLU A 484 -38.25 -5.26 -11.87
N PHE A 485 -37.96 -6.38 -12.54
CA PHE A 485 -36.57 -6.81 -12.72
C PHE A 485 -35.75 -5.83 -13.57
N GLU A 486 -36.32 -5.30 -14.65
CA GLU A 486 -35.64 -4.26 -15.44
C GLU A 486 -35.46 -2.95 -14.64
N TRP A 487 -36.45 -2.60 -13.81
CA TRP A 487 -36.35 -1.44 -12.93
C TRP A 487 -35.16 -1.57 -11.97
N ASP A 488 -35.07 -2.67 -11.23
CA ASP A 488 -34.00 -2.89 -10.25
C ASP A 488 -32.61 -2.93 -10.93
N PHE A 489 -32.54 -3.48 -12.15
CA PHE A 489 -31.36 -3.40 -12.99
C PHE A 489 -30.97 -1.94 -13.30
N HIS A 490 -31.89 -1.11 -13.78
CA HIS A 490 -31.55 0.28 -14.12
C HIS A 490 -31.25 1.14 -12.89
N VAL A 491 -31.84 0.85 -11.74
CA VAL A 491 -31.44 1.48 -10.46
C VAL A 491 -29.97 1.16 -10.16
N ALA A 492 -29.59 -0.12 -10.22
CA ALA A 492 -28.19 -0.52 -10.00
C ALA A 492 -27.24 0.06 -11.04
N GLN A 493 -27.64 0.07 -12.31
CA GLN A 493 -26.85 0.64 -13.40
C GLN A 493 -26.66 2.15 -13.24
N ALA A 494 -27.69 2.87 -12.78
CA ALA A 494 -27.62 4.30 -12.48
C ALA A 494 -26.68 4.58 -11.30
N GLU A 495 -26.80 3.84 -10.19
CA GLU A 495 -25.93 3.96 -9.01
C GLU A 495 -24.46 3.70 -9.35
N GLU A 496 -24.17 2.59 -10.04
CA GLU A 496 -22.82 2.20 -10.45
C GLU A 496 -22.20 3.22 -11.43
N SER A 497 -23.00 3.74 -12.37
CA SER A 497 -22.57 4.79 -13.30
C SER A 497 -22.25 6.10 -12.58
N LEU A 498 -23.08 6.49 -11.61
CA LEU A 498 -22.86 7.71 -10.80
C LEU A 498 -21.61 7.58 -9.93
N ASP A 499 -21.41 6.42 -9.29
CA ASP A 499 -20.24 6.18 -8.45
C ASP A 499 -18.93 6.20 -9.27
N GLU A 500 -18.91 5.50 -10.40
CA GLU A 500 -17.74 5.52 -11.30
C GLU A 500 -17.50 6.91 -11.89
N LEU A 501 -18.56 7.66 -12.24
CA LEU A 501 -18.44 9.05 -12.70
C LEU A 501 -17.76 9.92 -11.64
N ARG A 502 -18.18 9.85 -10.37
CA ARG A 502 -17.58 10.59 -9.25
C ARG A 502 -16.10 10.23 -9.10
N ARG A 503 -15.75 8.94 -9.10
CA ARG A 503 -14.35 8.48 -9.02
C ARG A 503 -13.50 9.03 -10.16
N LYS A 504 -14.03 9.06 -11.39
CA LYS A 504 -13.31 9.61 -12.56
C LYS A 504 -13.14 11.12 -12.50
N ILE A 505 -14.09 11.85 -11.94
CA ILE A 505 -13.97 13.31 -11.72
C ILE A 505 -12.86 13.58 -10.69
N ILE A 506 -12.85 12.86 -9.56
CA ILE A 506 -11.79 12.99 -8.55
C ILE A 506 -10.42 12.69 -9.16
N LEU A 507 -10.31 11.58 -9.90
CA LEU A 507 -9.09 11.20 -10.58
C LEU A 507 -8.64 12.25 -11.62
N GLU A 508 -9.56 12.81 -12.40
CA GLU A 508 -9.23 13.85 -13.38
C GLU A 508 -8.67 15.09 -12.69
N THR A 509 -9.32 15.59 -11.63
CA THR A 509 -8.83 16.72 -10.84
C THR A 509 -7.44 16.46 -10.29
N TYR A 510 -7.24 15.31 -9.64
CA TYR A 510 -5.93 14.91 -9.11
C TYR A 510 -4.85 14.86 -10.20
N VAL A 511 -5.14 14.27 -11.36
CA VAL A 511 -4.16 14.15 -12.45
C VAL A 511 -3.87 15.52 -13.08
N LEU A 512 -4.84 16.44 -13.12
CA LEU A 512 -4.62 17.81 -13.57
C LEU A 512 -3.71 18.57 -12.61
N ASP A 513 -3.94 18.48 -11.31
CA ASP A 513 -3.11 19.10 -10.28
C ASP A 513 -1.70 18.51 -10.28
N TYR A 514 -1.58 17.18 -10.33
CA TYR A 514 -0.30 16.50 -10.47
C TYR A 514 0.43 16.92 -11.75
N LYS A 515 -0.27 17.04 -12.89
CA LYS A 515 0.34 17.49 -14.15
C LYS A 515 0.83 18.93 -14.05
N LYS A 516 0.11 19.80 -13.32
CA LYS A 516 0.50 21.19 -13.10
C LYS A 516 1.77 21.29 -12.24
N ALA A 517 1.87 20.46 -11.20
CA ALA A 517 2.99 20.49 -10.26
C ALA A 517 4.22 19.70 -10.73
N TYR A 518 4.03 18.54 -11.37
CA TYR A 518 5.10 17.56 -11.63
C TYR A 518 5.18 17.08 -13.09
N GLY A 519 4.27 17.52 -13.96
CA GLY A 519 4.15 17.08 -15.35
C GLY A 519 5.22 17.65 -16.29
N HIS A 520 6.48 17.71 -15.86
CA HIS A 520 7.57 18.23 -16.69
C HIS A 520 8.13 17.15 -17.63
N GLY A 521 8.32 17.51 -18.90
CA GLY A 521 8.91 16.65 -19.93
C GLY A 521 7.92 15.81 -20.74
N GLN A 522 8.35 15.38 -21.93
CA GLN A 522 7.50 14.69 -22.92
C GLN A 522 6.91 13.38 -22.38
N ARG A 523 7.71 12.50 -21.77
CA ARG A 523 7.27 11.17 -21.32
C ARG A 523 6.17 11.24 -20.25
N GLN A 524 6.35 12.08 -19.23
CA GLN A 524 5.35 12.25 -18.18
C GLN A 524 4.11 12.99 -18.70
N GLY A 525 4.30 14.04 -19.52
CA GLY A 525 3.21 14.74 -20.19
C GLY A 525 2.33 13.81 -21.04
N THR A 526 2.93 12.91 -21.83
CA THR A 526 2.17 11.94 -22.65
C THR A 526 1.41 10.93 -21.79
N LYS A 527 2.00 10.43 -20.70
CA LYS A 527 1.33 9.50 -19.77
C LYS A 527 0.12 10.14 -19.12
N SER A 528 0.27 11.33 -18.54
CA SER A 528 -0.84 12.06 -17.92
C SER A 528 -1.91 12.44 -18.94
N ALA A 529 -1.53 12.83 -20.16
CA ALA A 529 -2.49 13.10 -21.23
C ALA A 529 -3.30 11.86 -21.63
N LYS A 530 -2.65 10.68 -21.72
CA LYS A 530 -3.35 9.41 -21.98
C LYS A 530 -4.31 9.06 -20.86
N LEU A 531 -3.90 9.24 -19.60
CA LEU A 531 -4.75 8.98 -18.44
C LEU A 531 -5.97 9.91 -18.43
N LEU A 532 -5.78 11.22 -18.65
CA LEU A 532 -6.88 12.19 -18.75
C LEU A 532 -7.84 11.86 -19.88
N LYS A 533 -7.32 11.50 -21.07
CA LYS A 533 -8.16 11.07 -22.20
C LYS A 533 -9.01 9.85 -21.83
N ASN A 534 -8.42 8.87 -21.13
CA ASN A 534 -9.14 7.70 -20.66
C ASN A 534 -10.20 8.06 -19.60
N CYS A 535 -9.89 8.96 -18.66
CA CYS A 535 -10.85 9.46 -17.68
C CYS A 535 -12.04 10.14 -18.37
N GLN A 536 -11.78 11.04 -19.31
CA GLN A 536 -12.81 11.74 -20.07
C GLN A 536 -13.70 10.79 -20.85
N ALA A 537 -13.13 9.83 -21.58
CA ALA A 537 -13.88 8.80 -22.28
C ALA A 537 -14.76 7.98 -21.32
N SER A 538 -14.25 7.65 -20.13
CA SER A 538 -15.02 6.93 -19.12
C SER A 538 -16.15 7.77 -18.54
N LYS A 539 -15.94 9.07 -18.25
CA LYS A 539 -17.00 9.97 -17.79
C LYS A 539 -18.13 10.08 -18.81
N THR A 540 -17.80 10.28 -20.09
CA THR A 540 -18.80 10.35 -21.17
C THR A 540 -19.63 9.08 -21.23
N ARG A 541 -18.99 7.91 -21.10
CA ARG A 541 -19.69 6.63 -21.01
C ARG A 541 -20.60 6.55 -19.79
N CYS A 542 -20.10 6.84 -18.59
CA CYS A 542 -20.91 6.80 -17.36
C CYS A 542 -22.13 7.74 -17.42
N ILE A 543 -21.97 8.95 -17.97
CA ILE A 543 -23.08 9.90 -18.16
C ILE A 543 -24.12 9.32 -19.12
N ALA A 544 -23.70 8.78 -20.26
CA ALA A 544 -24.61 8.19 -21.24
C ALA A 544 -25.33 6.95 -20.69
N THR A 545 -24.63 6.06 -19.97
CA THR A 545 -25.21 4.90 -19.30
C THR A 545 -26.25 5.33 -18.26
N TYR A 546 -25.92 6.32 -17.43
CA TYR A 546 -26.85 6.89 -16.44
C TYR A 546 -28.10 7.50 -17.09
N GLN A 547 -27.92 8.31 -18.13
CA GLN A 547 -29.04 8.94 -18.85
C GLN A 547 -29.95 7.89 -19.50
N HIS A 548 -29.37 6.82 -20.04
CA HIS A 548 -30.14 5.70 -20.58
C HIS A 548 -30.94 4.98 -19.50
N ALA A 549 -30.28 4.58 -18.41
CA ALA A 549 -30.93 3.92 -17.27
C ALA A 549 -32.09 4.77 -16.74
N ARG A 550 -31.87 6.08 -16.57
CA ARG A 550 -32.90 7.03 -16.17
C ARG A 550 -34.06 7.11 -17.15
N SER A 551 -33.81 7.08 -18.46
CA SER A 551 -34.87 7.10 -19.48
C SER A 551 -35.69 5.80 -19.48
N ALA A 552 -35.06 4.66 -19.21
CA ALA A 552 -35.75 3.38 -19.08
C ALA A 552 -36.61 3.35 -17.82
N MET A 553 -36.07 3.82 -16.69
CA MET A 553 -36.83 4.03 -15.44
C MET A 553 -38.03 4.97 -15.68
N GLU A 554 -37.88 6.05 -16.43
CA GLU A 554 -38.99 6.96 -16.75
C GLU A 554 -40.15 6.21 -17.44
N ALA A 555 -39.83 5.40 -18.45
CA ALA A 555 -40.82 4.59 -19.17
C ALA A 555 -41.53 3.57 -18.25
N LEU A 556 -40.78 2.86 -17.41
CA LEU A 556 -41.30 1.86 -16.48
C LEU A 556 -42.14 2.49 -15.35
N SER A 557 -41.73 3.66 -14.84
CA SER A 557 -42.27 4.25 -13.61
C SER A 557 -43.79 4.44 -13.61
N SER A 558 -44.36 4.71 -14.79
CA SER A 558 -45.80 4.91 -14.99
C SER A 558 -46.61 3.62 -14.80
N CYS A 559 -46.02 2.46 -15.09
CA CYS A 559 -46.68 1.15 -15.07
C CYS A 559 -46.52 0.43 -13.73
N ILE A 560 -45.37 0.59 -13.05
CA ILE A 560 -45.06 -0.09 -11.77
C ILE A 560 -45.22 0.80 -10.52
N THR A 561 -45.84 1.98 -10.64
CA THR A 561 -46.19 2.89 -9.51
C THR A 561 -45.03 3.24 -8.56
N ARG A 562 -43.83 3.50 -9.09
CA ARG A 562 -42.68 3.95 -8.27
C ARG A 562 -42.75 5.48 -8.07
N LEU A 563 -42.97 5.93 -6.84
CA LEU A 563 -43.03 7.36 -6.47
C LEU A 563 -41.67 7.85 -5.94
N GLY A 564 -41.38 9.14 -6.11
CA GLY A 564 -40.22 9.81 -5.50
C GLY A 564 -38.85 9.57 -6.15
N TRP A 565 -38.71 8.59 -7.06
CA TRP A 565 -37.42 8.26 -7.70
C TRP A 565 -36.77 9.42 -8.47
N ARG A 566 -37.59 10.32 -9.06
CA ARG A 566 -37.08 11.51 -9.79
C ARG A 566 -36.34 12.51 -8.90
N ALA A 567 -36.59 12.49 -7.59
CA ALA A 567 -35.87 13.32 -6.63
C ALA A 567 -34.45 12.79 -6.38
N VAL A 568 -34.27 11.46 -6.47
CA VAL A 568 -32.99 10.77 -6.28
C VAL A 568 -32.17 10.79 -7.57
N TYR A 569 -32.78 10.38 -8.68
CA TYR A 569 -32.12 10.27 -9.99
C TYR A 569 -32.49 11.46 -10.89
N GLN A 570 -31.82 12.58 -10.64
CA GLN A 570 -32.02 13.81 -11.41
C GLN A 570 -31.37 13.73 -12.80
N PRO A 571 -31.88 14.46 -13.82
CA PRO A 571 -31.17 14.62 -15.08
C PRO A 571 -29.74 15.10 -14.82
N LEU A 572 -28.74 14.46 -15.41
CA LEU A 572 -27.36 14.94 -15.41
C LEU A 572 -27.10 15.61 -16.75
N ASP A 573 -26.80 16.91 -16.73
CA ASP A 573 -26.20 17.59 -17.89
C ASP A 573 -24.68 17.42 -17.89
N SER A 574 -24.02 17.69 -19.03
CA SER A 574 -22.55 17.59 -19.13
C SER A 574 -21.80 18.52 -18.16
N ASP A 575 -22.45 19.62 -17.75
CA ASP A 575 -21.90 20.63 -16.84
C ASP A 575 -22.19 20.33 -15.35
N ASP A 576 -23.18 19.48 -15.05
CA ASP A 576 -23.58 19.10 -13.68
C ASP A 576 -22.63 18.10 -13.00
N ALA A 577 -21.68 17.55 -13.76
CA ALA A 577 -20.65 16.64 -13.24
C ALA A 577 -19.87 17.24 -12.04
N ARG A 578 -19.78 18.57 -11.92
CA ARG A 578 -19.14 19.22 -10.77
C ARG A 578 -19.98 19.19 -9.48
N LEU A 579 -21.31 19.09 -9.58
CA LEU A 579 -22.26 19.08 -8.46
C LEU A 579 -22.52 17.66 -7.92
N ALA A 580 -22.18 16.60 -8.66
CA ALA A 580 -22.39 15.21 -8.23
C ALA A 580 -21.56 14.78 -7.00
N LEU A 581 -20.65 15.64 -6.52
CA LEU A 581 -19.84 15.46 -5.31
C LEU A 581 -20.56 15.88 -4.02
N THR A 582 -21.53 16.79 -4.08
CA THR A 582 -22.13 17.39 -2.86
C THR A 582 -23.24 16.54 -2.24
N ASN A 583 -23.83 15.59 -2.98
CA ASN A 583 -24.98 14.80 -2.53
C ASN A 583 -24.65 13.39 -2.01
N ASN A 584 -23.37 12.99 -1.94
CA ASN A 584 -22.99 11.71 -1.32
C ASN A 584 -22.35 11.95 0.05
N ALA A 585 -23.19 11.98 1.09
CA ALA A 585 -22.76 12.18 2.48
C ALA A 585 -21.68 11.19 2.92
N GLU A 586 -21.66 9.98 2.34
CA GLU A 586 -20.68 8.95 2.69
C GLU A 586 -19.32 9.17 2.01
N ALA A 587 -19.31 9.60 0.75
CA ALA A 587 -18.07 9.98 0.07
C ALA A 587 -17.43 11.23 0.71
N LEU A 588 -18.24 12.22 1.07
CA LEU A 588 -17.78 13.41 1.80
C LEU A 588 -17.22 13.05 3.18
N ARG A 589 -17.86 12.12 3.90
CA ARG A 589 -17.36 11.61 5.18
C ARG A 589 -15.98 10.98 5.03
N LEU A 590 -15.79 10.08 4.07
CA LEU A 590 -14.49 9.44 3.84
C LEU A 590 -13.42 10.44 3.41
N GLU A 591 -13.74 11.40 2.54
CA GLU A 591 -12.79 12.42 2.14
C GLU A 591 -12.42 13.36 3.29
N TRP A 592 -13.38 13.68 4.16
CA TRP A 592 -13.13 14.44 5.38
C TRP A 592 -12.20 13.67 6.33
N LEU A 593 -12.46 12.38 6.56
CA LEU A 593 -11.61 11.51 7.39
C LEU A 593 -10.18 11.41 6.82
N ASN A 594 -10.04 11.20 5.52
CA ASN A 594 -8.74 11.15 4.85
C ASN A 594 -8.03 12.52 4.91
N SER A 595 -8.75 13.63 4.78
CA SER A 595 -8.18 14.97 4.89
C SER A 595 -7.69 15.28 6.31
N ARG A 596 -8.45 14.90 7.33
CA ARG A 596 -8.06 15.00 8.74
C ARG A 596 -6.79 14.21 9.00
N ALA A 597 -6.75 12.94 8.59
CA ALA A 597 -5.59 12.08 8.76
C ALA A 597 -4.35 12.68 8.08
N ARG A 598 -4.46 13.18 6.84
CA ARG A 598 -3.34 13.88 6.17
C ARG A 598 -2.81 15.07 6.97
N ALA A 599 -3.70 15.94 7.45
CA ALA A 599 -3.31 17.12 8.24
C ALA A 599 -2.64 16.71 9.57
N GLN A 600 -3.20 15.73 10.27
CA GLN A 600 -2.61 15.21 11.50
C GLN A 600 -1.25 14.57 11.28
N HIS A 601 -1.06 13.78 10.23
CA HIS A 601 0.21 13.10 9.97
C HIS A 601 1.34 14.07 9.67
N TRP A 602 1.07 15.20 9.01
CA TRP A 602 2.07 16.26 8.86
C TRP A 602 2.41 16.95 10.18
N ALA A 603 1.41 17.18 11.04
CA ALA A 603 1.65 17.71 12.39
C ALA A 603 2.45 16.72 13.27
N GLU A 604 2.12 15.43 13.20
CA GLU A 604 2.87 14.35 13.86
C GLU A 604 4.30 14.27 13.34
N GLU A 605 4.51 14.37 12.02
CA GLU A 605 5.86 14.34 11.45
C GLU A 605 6.73 15.50 11.96
N CYS A 606 6.16 16.70 12.16
CA CYS A 606 6.87 17.81 12.81
C CYS A 606 7.31 17.45 14.24
N LEU A 607 6.44 16.81 15.03
CA LEU A 607 6.76 16.38 16.40
C LEU A 607 7.83 15.28 16.40
N LEU A 608 7.71 14.30 15.52
CA LEU A 608 8.69 13.21 15.39
C LEU A 608 10.06 13.76 14.97
N LEU A 609 10.12 14.67 13.99
CA LEU A 609 11.36 15.31 13.58
C LEU A 609 11.98 16.14 14.70
N GLN A 610 11.17 16.82 15.51
CA GLN A 610 11.67 17.55 16.68
C GLN A 610 12.37 16.61 17.68
N GLU A 611 11.82 15.42 17.93
CA GLU A 611 12.42 14.41 18.80
C GLU A 611 13.67 13.77 18.17
N GLU A 612 13.68 13.55 16.86
CA GLU A 612 14.83 13.01 16.12
C GLU A 612 15.99 13.99 16.01
N MET A 613 15.69 15.29 16.00
CA MET A 613 16.67 16.37 15.83
C MET A 613 17.18 16.90 17.19
N GLN A 614 17.32 16.03 18.19
CA GLN A 614 17.95 16.38 19.47
C GLN A 614 19.47 16.13 19.41
N PRO A 615 20.34 17.12 19.66
CA PRO A 615 21.79 16.90 19.69
C PRO A 615 22.24 15.98 20.84
N GLU A 616 21.58 16.01 21.99
CA GLU A 616 21.95 15.30 23.23
C GLU A 616 22.12 13.80 23.02
N GLN A 617 21.40 13.24 22.05
CA GLN A 617 21.45 11.83 21.62
C GLN A 617 22.86 11.35 21.28
N TRP A 618 23.69 12.26 20.74
CA TRP A 618 25.05 11.97 20.27
C TRP A 618 26.08 11.98 21.40
N LYS A 619 25.74 12.58 22.55
CA LYS A 619 26.65 12.78 23.69
C LYS A 619 26.76 11.56 24.59
N LYS A 620 25.67 10.83 24.84
CA LYS A 620 25.70 9.68 25.77
C LYS A 620 26.56 8.51 25.30
N CYS A 621 26.66 8.30 23.98
CA CYS A 621 27.54 7.28 23.39
C CYS A 621 29.04 7.56 23.64
N VAL A 622 29.39 8.80 23.99
CA VAL A 622 30.78 9.25 24.18
C VAL A 622 31.32 8.90 25.57
N GLU A 623 30.44 8.76 26.56
CA GLU A 623 30.79 8.59 27.97
C GLU A 623 31.16 7.14 28.35
N MET A 624 31.07 6.19 27.41
CA MET A 624 31.43 4.77 27.63
C MET A 624 32.96 4.50 27.66
N SER A 625 33.82 5.52 27.74
CA SER A 625 35.27 5.30 27.84
C SER A 625 35.63 4.79 29.25
N VAL A 626 35.98 3.51 29.33
CA VAL A 626 36.29 2.79 30.57
C VAL A 626 37.57 3.35 31.25
N GLU A 627 37.52 3.57 32.58
CA GLU A 627 38.71 3.86 33.39
C GLU A 627 39.70 2.68 33.34
N GLY A 628 40.98 2.94 33.07
CA GLY A 628 42.04 1.91 33.04
C GLY A 628 42.55 1.52 31.65
N MET A 629 41.99 2.09 30.57
CA MET A 629 42.49 1.86 29.21
C MET A 629 43.84 2.57 28.96
N ASN A 630 44.86 1.82 28.53
CA ASN A 630 46.20 2.33 28.23
C ASN A 630 46.54 2.25 26.72
N GLY A 631 47.44 3.12 26.24
CA GLY A 631 47.99 3.05 24.88
C GLY A 631 46.99 3.28 23.73
N GLY A 632 47.11 2.49 22.65
CA GLY A 632 46.36 2.66 21.41
C GLY A 632 44.84 2.44 21.53
N ALA A 633 44.42 1.60 22.49
CA ALA A 633 43.01 1.38 22.84
C ALA A 633 42.32 2.67 23.29
N ARG A 634 42.95 3.39 24.23
CA ARG A 634 42.48 4.70 24.70
C ARG A 634 42.48 5.73 23.58
N ALA A 635 43.53 5.79 22.76
CA ALA A 635 43.59 6.71 21.63
C ALA A 635 42.46 6.47 20.61
N PHE A 636 42.10 5.22 20.35
CA PHE A 636 40.98 4.88 19.47
C PHE A 636 39.63 5.29 20.08
N ALA A 637 39.40 4.99 21.37
CA ALA A 637 38.18 5.40 22.07
C ALA A 637 38.01 6.93 22.07
N LEU A 638 39.08 7.68 22.38
CA LEU A 638 39.10 9.14 22.31
C LEU A 638 38.82 9.66 20.89
N ARG A 639 39.33 9.01 19.85
CA ARG A 639 39.03 9.37 18.45
C ARG A 639 37.55 9.13 18.10
N GLN A 640 36.95 8.02 18.55
CA GLN A 640 35.51 7.78 18.33
C GLN A 640 34.67 8.80 19.10
N SER A 641 35.03 9.10 20.35
CA SER A 641 34.45 10.16 21.17
C SER A 641 34.48 11.51 20.45
N SER A 642 35.67 11.95 19.99
CA SER A 642 35.84 13.20 19.26
C SER A 642 35.02 13.26 17.97
N LEU A 643 34.93 12.15 17.23
CA LEU A 643 34.10 12.08 16.01
C LEU A 643 32.62 12.27 16.35
N ARG A 644 32.11 11.61 17.39
CA ARG A 644 30.72 11.74 17.84
C ARG A 644 30.41 13.15 18.36
N MET A 645 31.35 13.79 19.06
CA MET A 645 31.25 15.19 19.45
C MET A 645 31.22 16.13 18.25
N ALA A 646 32.08 15.93 17.25
CA ALA A 646 32.02 16.71 16.02
C ALA A 646 30.67 16.55 15.29
N MET A 647 30.10 15.35 15.30
CA MET A 647 28.76 15.11 14.74
C MET A 647 27.67 15.81 15.55
N HIS A 648 27.74 15.74 16.87
CA HIS A 648 26.86 16.45 17.80
C HIS A 648 26.86 17.96 17.51
N ASP A 649 28.05 18.56 17.49
CA ASP A 649 28.21 20.01 17.35
C ASP A 649 27.70 20.47 15.97
N ASN A 650 28.00 19.71 14.92
CA ASN A 650 27.47 19.98 13.58
C ASN A 650 25.93 19.88 13.53
N CYS A 651 25.32 18.94 14.26
CA CYS A 651 23.86 18.86 14.37
C CYS A 651 23.30 20.06 15.14
N ALA A 652 23.89 20.40 16.29
CA ALA A 652 23.46 21.54 17.11
C ALA A 652 23.54 22.87 16.33
N GLU A 653 24.59 23.07 15.55
CA GLU A 653 24.74 24.23 14.68
C GLU A 653 23.72 24.21 13.52
N SER A 654 23.65 23.10 12.77
CA SER A 654 22.79 22.96 11.59
C SER A 654 21.30 23.02 11.92
N TRP A 655 20.92 22.65 13.15
CA TRP A 655 19.52 22.57 13.59
C TRP A 655 19.12 23.72 14.53
N SER A 656 19.99 24.72 14.72
CA SER A 656 19.76 25.86 15.62
C SER A 656 18.43 26.61 15.37
N SER A 657 18.03 26.77 14.11
CA SER A 657 16.75 27.40 13.71
C SER A 657 15.55 26.45 13.65
N MET A 658 15.68 25.20 14.08
CA MET A 658 14.59 24.21 13.99
C MET A 658 13.33 24.66 14.76
N LEU A 659 13.49 25.17 15.98
CA LEU A 659 12.37 25.69 16.76
C LEU A 659 11.70 26.90 16.08
N GLU A 660 12.49 27.77 15.45
CA GLU A 660 11.97 28.92 14.68
C GLU A 660 11.12 28.44 13.50
N TRP A 661 11.60 27.44 12.74
CA TRP A 661 10.83 26.87 11.64
C TRP A 661 9.52 26.23 12.09
N LEU A 662 9.54 25.47 13.18
CA LEU A 662 8.32 24.90 13.76
C LEU A 662 7.32 25.98 14.15
N THR A 663 7.78 27.14 14.65
CA THR A 663 6.89 28.27 14.95
C THR A 663 6.34 28.96 13.70
N LEU A 664 7.10 29.05 12.60
CA LEU A 664 6.62 29.64 11.35
C LEU A 664 5.46 28.84 10.74
N GLY A 665 5.47 27.51 10.86
CA GLY A 665 4.37 26.66 10.41
C GLY A 665 3.06 26.81 11.21
N LEU A 666 3.07 27.55 12.32
CA LEU A 666 1.89 27.85 13.15
C LEU A 666 1.29 29.24 12.87
N VAL A 667 1.98 30.07 12.09
CA VAL A 667 1.51 31.42 11.74
C VAL A 667 0.75 31.35 10.41
N PRO A 668 -0.54 31.73 10.37
CA PRO A 668 -1.28 31.84 9.11
C PRO A 668 -0.53 32.76 8.13
N ASP A 669 -0.45 32.36 6.87
CA ASP A 669 0.32 32.96 5.79
C ASP A 669 -0.22 34.35 5.36
N ARG A 670 -0.31 35.29 6.31
CA ARG A 670 -0.79 36.65 6.05
C ARG A 670 0.21 37.75 6.32
N ASP A 671 1.29 37.54 7.08
CA ASP A 671 2.21 38.63 7.41
C ASP A 671 3.69 38.18 7.57
N ILE A 672 4.29 37.56 6.54
CA ILE A 672 5.75 37.43 6.47
C ILE A 672 6.28 38.37 5.38
N GLU A 673 6.48 39.63 5.75
CA GLU A 673 7.41 40.50 5.02
C GLU A 673 8.82 39.89 5.12
N MET A 674 9.34 39.41 3.99
CA MET A 674 10.74 39.02 3.86
C MET A 674 11.63 40.21 4.23
N ARG A 675 12.26 40.16 5.41
CA ARG A 675 13.44 40.98 5.69
C ARG A 675 14.63 40.34 4.99
N ASP A 676 14.92 40.84 3.79
CA ASP A 676 16.24 40.74 3.18
C ASP A 676 17.27 41.41 4.10
N GLY A 677 17.91 40.59 4.94
CA GLY A 677 19.04 40.97 5.77
C GLY A 677 20.34 40.80 4.99
N ASN A 678 20.63 41.78 4.14
CA ASN A 678 21.98 42.05 3.65
C ASN A 678 22.85 42.45 4.86
N SER A 679 23.90 41.68 5.18
CA SER A 679 25.05 42.22 5.92
C SER A 679 26.31 41.46 5.60
N GLU A 680 27.16 42.11 4.81
CA GLU A 680 28.60 41.91 4.72
C GLU A 680 29.23 41.98 6.12
N THR A 681 29.99 40.95 6.51
CA THR A 681 31.41 41.04 6.91
C THR A 681 31.98 39.65 7.20
#